data_AF-A0AAF0EHD7-F1
#
_entry.id   AF-A0AAF0EHD7-F1
#
_cell.length_a   1.000
_cell.length_b   1.000
_cell.length_c   1.000
_cell.angle_alpha   90.00
_cell.angle_beta   90.00
_cell.angle_gamma   90.00
#
_symmetry.space_group_name_H-M   'P 1'
#
loop_
_entity.id
_entity.type
_entity.pdbx_description
1 polymer ?
#
loop_
_entity_poly.entity_id
_entity_poly.type
_entity_poly.pdbx_seq_one_letter_code
_entity_poly.pdbx_strand_id
1 'polypeptide(L)'
;MTVSHDSSSFVGRLTFQDFFFCIPLVFGCPNKIKQEGDAAGSLYQVNGYAISANTMHTKRAAKMADSCYVPGKHISTGNDIRTLDLMTADTPFEDGTFKLLLTFDESYPNKPPTVKFLSKMFHPNVYANGELCLDILQNRWSPTYDVAAILTSIQSLLHDPNPNRGCGIDYMSKAPSDQLTTAENASYHAAYMSLESNPDIKDPVSGFAELLRQAFRIIPGHNIVTRYIASSYQNDPVRSFLELVLFIFAVRTILQNRSRSNRSTSNFVQLSEKEIDYLVDEFEPEPLCNVLTEEEQETLDGLPVIVGHTSARPMVTASWMTGTTPRRVFNLASFNFTGLVEAPELTAQAKSLLREYGVGSCSPPGFYGTSDMHMKVEANLAKFLRKDAAIVYSQGFSTISSVIPAFCKRGDVIVVDSGVNFAIQKGLQLSRSNLYWYDHQDMKSLEALLSHLNREQARSRKPLTRRFIVTEAVFESDGSISDLPHIVDLKNKFKFRLLLDESYSVGSLGRTGRGLAEHYNVDPSQVDMVVGNLATSFATAGGFCASTVEVVKHQRINGSSFVFSAAMPVMMANGTTVALEKLAQEPGLFQALQKNIHIIRHVLDPMHQITIPSDPNSPLIHVQIRSKERFSSRKEQERILRQIERLALNQGVLVCQSPHSASIRPELDEGPWAQPSLRIVATSALSEAETKQAADILRASIASVLNE
;
A
#
# COMPACT_ATOMS: atom_id res chain seq x y z
N MET A 1 -49.67 24.93 11.87
CA MET A 1 -50.36 23.78 11.24
C MET A 1 -49.29 22.75 10.86
N THR A 2 -49.42 21.50 11.34
CA THR A 2 -48.98 20.19 10.74
C THR A 2 -47.74 20.16 9.80
N VAL A 3 -46.61 19.45 10.01
CA VAL A 3 -46.34 18.07 10.54
C VAL A 3 -46.88 16.98 9.58
N SER A 4 -46.14 16.01 9.03
CA SER A 4 -44.71 15.54 9.18
C SER A 4 -44.17 14.81 7.91
N HIS A 5 -42.90 14.35 7.98
CA HIS A 5 -42.19 13.27 7.22
C HIS A 5 -41.12 13.70 6.18
N ASP A 6 -39.99 13.00 5.99
CA ASP A 6 -39.46 11.80 6.68
C ASP A 6 -37.92 11.75 6.66
N SER A 7 -37.31 11.01 7.59
CA SER A 7 -35.86 10.91 7.74
C SER A 7 -35.31 9.48 7.57
N SER A 8 -35.03 9.05 6.34
CA SER A 8 -34.13 7.90 6.07
C SER A 8 -33.80 7.71 4.58
N SER A 9 -32.54 7.92 4.18
CA SER A 9 -31.79 7.09 3.20
C SER A 9 -30.54 7.81 2.63
N PHE A 10 -29.39 7.62 3.28
CA PHE A 10 -28.09 7.80 2.60
C PHE A 10 -27.11 6.70 3.02
N VAL A 11 -27.54 5.45 2.84
CA VAL A 11 -26.65 4.29 2.86
C VAL A 11 -26.03 4.18 1.47
N GLY A 12 -24.88 4.85 1.28
CA GLY A 12 -24.10 4.77 0.05
C GLY A 12 -23.75 3.32 -0.26
N ARG A 13 -24.22 2.81 -1.40
CA ARG A 13 -23.91 1.46 -1.87
C ARG A 13 -22.43 1.41 -2.28
N LEU A 14 -21.63 0.64 -1.55
CA LEU A 14 -20.39 0.08 -2.10
C LEU A 14 -20.78 -1.00 -3.11
N THR A 15 -20.80 -0.64 -4.39
CA THR A 15 -21.01 -1.57 -5.51
C THR A 15 -19.79 -2.46 -5.68
N PHE A 16 -20.02 -3.75 -5.92
CA PHE A 16 -18.99 -4.80 -5.92
C PHE A 16 -18.25 -4.90 -7.29
N GLN A 17 -18.05 -3.76 -7.96
CA GLN A 17 -17.66 -3.69 -9.37
C GLN A 17 -16.29 -3.04 -9.62
N ASP A 18 -15.74 -2.32 -8.63
CA ASP A 18 -14.43 -1.64 -8.73
C ASP A 18 -13.23 -2.53 -8.37
N PHE A 19 -13.38 -3.86 -8.47
CA PHE A 19 -12.43 -4.85 -7.94
C PHE A 19 -11.86 -5.85 -8.97
N PHE A 20 -11.94 -5.54 -10.27
CA PHE A 20 -11.26 -6.34 -11.30
C PHE A 20 -10.76 -5.49 -12.48
N PHE A 21 -9.49 -5.07 -12.41
CA PHE A 21 -8.64 -4.90 -13.60
C PHE A 21 -7.18 -5.22 -13.24
N CYS A 22 -6.40 -5.65 -14.24
CA CYS A 22 -4.99 -6.06 -14.15
C CYS A 22 -4.68 -7.41 -13.46
N ILE A 23 -5.15 -8.51 -14.05
CA ILE A 23 -4.32 -9.73 -14.16
C ILE A 23 -3.56 -9.63 -15.49
N PRO A 24 -2.23 -9.43 -15.50
CA PRO A 24 -1.44 -9.56 -16.72
C PRO A 24 -1.13 -11.04 -16.99
N LEU A 25 -1.79 -11.62 -18.00
CA LEU A 25 -1.33 -12.81 -18.68
C LEU A 25 -0.02 -12.48 -19.42
N VAL A 26 1.13 -12.74 -18.79
CA VAL A 26 2.44 -12.59 -19.45
C VAL A 26 2.84 -13.93 -20.06
N PHE A 27 2.78 -14.03 -21.38
CA PHE A 27 3.48 -15.08 -22.12
C PHE A 27 4.99 -14.92 -21.92
N GLY A 28 5.66 -16.00 -21.48
CA GLY A 28 7.09 -15.97 -21.20
C GLY A 28 7.95 -15.84 -22.46
N CYS A 29 8.99 -15.01 -22.39
CA CYS A 29 10.09 -14.99 -23.35
C CYS A 29 11.39 -15.42 -22.63
N PRO A 30 12.12 -16.45 -23.10
CA PRO A 30 13.23 -17.03 -22.36
C PRO A 30 14.57 -16.36 -22.68
N ASN A 31 15.09 -15.53 -21.76
CA ASN A 31 16.48 -15.06 -21.86
C ASN A 31 17.46 -16.07 -21.25
N LYS A 32 18.39 -16.54 -22.08
CA LYS A 32 19.49 -17.43 -21.69
C LYS A 32 20.47 -16.71 -20.76
N ILE A 33 20.77 -17.32 -19.61
CA ILE A 33 21.96 -16.97 -18.80
C ILE A 33 23.04 -18.02 -19.09
N LYS A 34 24.27 -17.56 -19.39
CA LYS A 34 25.42 -18.43 -19.67
C LYS A 34 25.89 -19.18 -18.42
N GLN A 35 26.42 -20.39 -18.62
CA GLN A 35 27.25 -21.10 -17.65
C GLN A 35 28.73 -20.81 -17.89
N GLU A 36 29.48 -20.68 -16.79
CA GLU A 36 30.91 -20.95 -16.54
C GLU A 36 31.14 -20.48 -15.08
N GLY A 37 31.91 -21.13 -14.20
CA GLY A 37 32.62 -22.40 -14.27
C GLY A 37 33.82 -22.38 -13.33
N ASP A 38 33.73 -22.97 -12.12
CA ASP A 38 34.78 -23.81 -11.51
C ASP A 38 34.48 -24.22 -10.06
N ALA A 39 35.08 -25.34 -9.64
CA ALA A 39 34.81 -26.00 -8.37
C ALA A 39 35.94 -25.84 -7.35
N ALA A 40 35.60 -25.33 -6.16
CA ALA A 40 36.37 -25.50 -4.93
C ALA A 40 35.43 -25.85 -3.78
N GLY A 41 35.63 -26.99 -3.14
CA GLY A 41 34.75 -27.50 -2.09
C GLY A 41 34.86 -26.70 -0.80
N SER A 42 33.76 -26.04 -0.40
CA SER A 42 33.60 -25.42 0.91
C SER A 42 32.51 -26.15 1.71
N LEU A 43 32.82 -26.50 2.96
CA LEU A 43 31.88 -27.08 3.92
C LEU A 43 30.90 -26.01 4.41
N TYR A 44 29.62 -26.38 4.53
CA TYR A 44 28.57 -25.54 5.12
C TYR A 44 27.93 -26.28 6.30
N GLN A 45 27.67 -25.57 7.39
CA GLN A 45 27.10 -26.12 8.60
C GLN A 45 25.75 -25.43 8.88
N VAL A 46 24.68 -26.22 9.00
CA VAL A 46 23.34 -25.77 9.43
C VAL A 46 22.78 -26.87 10.35
N ASN A 47 22.27 -26.48 11.52
CA ASN A 47 21.66 -27.38 12.51
C ASN A 47 22.50 -28.63 12.89
N GLY A 48 23.81 -28.45 13.09
CA GLY A 48 24.65 -29.41 13.81
C GLY A 48 25.23 -30.59 13.02
N TYR A 49 24.90 -30.76 11.75
CA TYR A 49 25.42 -31.87 10.91
C TYR A 49 26.17 -31.38 9.68
N ALA A 50 27.16 -32.16 9.24
CA ALA A 50 27.98 -31.88 8.05
C ALA A 50 27.54 -32.75 6.87
N ILE A 51 27.44 -32.16 5.68
CA ILE A 51 26.96 -32.83 4.47
C ILE A 51 27.98 -32.65 3.33
N SER A 52 28.40 -33.75 2.71
CA SER A 52 29.14 -33.77 1.45
C SER A 52 28.21 -34.17 0.30
N ALA A 53 28.26 -33.48 -0.84
CA ALA A 53 27.48 -33.83 -2.03
C ALA A 53 28.16 -33.30 -3.31
N ASN A 54 28.23 -34.16 -4.33
CA ASN A 54 29.12 -33.97 -5.48
C ASN A 54 28.58 -33.09 -6.62
N THR A 55 27.29 -32.75 -6.66
CA THR A 55 26.71 -31.87 -7.71
C THR A 55 25.67 -30.87 -7.19
N MET A 56 25.41 -29.80 -7.95
CA MET A 56 24.55 -28.69 -7.51
C MET A 56 23.05 -29.01 -7.58
N HIS A 57 22.63 -29.85 -8.53
CA HIS A 57 21.22 -30.25 -8.70
C HIS A 57 20.76 -31.22 -7.61
N THR A 58 21.60 -32.19 -7.22
CA THR A 58 21.34 -33.11 -6.11
C THR A 58 21.22 -32.39 -4.76
N LYS A 59 22.01 -31.33 -4.54
CA LYS A 59 21.89 -30.44 -3.36
C LYS A 59 20.53 -29.74 -3.29
N ARG A 60 19.99 -29.28 -4.42
CA ARG A 60 18.71 -28.55 -4.46
C ARG A 60 17.53 -29.49 -4.22
N ALA A 61 17.54 -30.68 -4.81
CA ALA A 61 16.52 -31.71 -4.58
C ALA A 61 16.52 -32.24 -3.13
N ALA A 62 17.70 -32.47 -2.54
CA ALA A 62 17.82 -32.89 -1.14
C ALA A 62 17.25 -31.83 -0.18
N LYS A 63 17.63 -30.55 -0.37
CA LYS A 63 17.17 -29.44 0.48
C LYS A 63 15.66 -29.17 0.34
N MET A 64 15.03 -29.55 -0.78
CA MET A 64 13.58 -29.46 -0.94
C MET A 64 12.85 -30.60 -0.21
N ALA A 65 13.37 -31.83 -0.22
CA ALA A 65 12.76 -32.97 0.48
C ALA A 65 12.64 -32.74 2.00
N ASP A 66 13.70 -32.22 2.64
CA ASP A 66 13.70 -31.91 4.08
C ASP A 66 12.86 -30.65 4.41
N SER A 67 12.42 -29.87 3.41
CA SER A 67 11.61 -28.66 3.60
C SER A 67 10.09 -28.89 3.55
N CYS A 68 9.64 -30.12 3.26
CA CYS A 68 8.23 -30.48 3.15
C CYS A 68 7.54 -30.60 4.53
N TYR A 69 7.36 -29.47 5.22
CA TYR A 69 6.53 -29.40 6.42
C TYR A 69 5.04 -29.27 6.05
N VAL A 70 4.28 -30.34 6.27
CA VAL A 70 2.80 -30.31 6.27
C VAL A 70 2.33 -30.47 7.73
N PRO A 71 1.50 -29.56 8.27
CA PRO A 71 1.05 -29.66 9.66
C PRO A 71 0.36 -31.00 9.93
N GLY A 72 0.94 -31.83 10.81
CA GLY A 72 0.35 -33.09 11.28
C GLY A 72 0.89 -34.38 10.67
N LYS A 73 1.90 -34.36 9.78
CA LYS A 73 2.58 -35.59 9.30
C LYS A 73 4.10 -35.42 9.32
N HIS A 74 4.80 -36.37 9.93
CA HIS A 74 6.27 -36.39 9.98
C HIS A 74 6.86 -37.20 8.83
N ILE A 75 7.94 -36.69 8.23
CA ILE A 75 8.82 -37.39 7.30
C ILE A 75 10.20 -37.43 7.94
N SER A 76 10.85 -38.60 7.96
CA SER A 76 12.22 -38.73 8.45
C SER A 76 13.11 -39.39 7.39
N THR A 77 14.28 -38.80 7.14
CA THR A 77 15.22 -39.18 6.07
C THR A 77 16.52 -39.68 6.70
N GLY A 78 16.88 -40.94 6.42
CA GLY A 78 18.10 -41.58 6.92
C GLY A 78 19.29 -41.45 5.95
N ASN A 79 20.51 -41.46 6.48
CA ASN A 79 21.74 -41.39 5.69
C ASN A 79 21.93 -42.67 4.83
N ASP A 80 22.40 -42.46 3.60
CA ASP A 80 22.80 -43.43 2.56
C ASP A 80 21.75 -44.40 1.98
N ILE A 81 20.56 -44.55 2.56
CA ILE A 81 19.39 -45.10 1.85
C ILE A 81 18.18 -44.22 2.16
N ARG A 82 17.72 -43.45 1.15
CA ARG A 82 16.56 -42.54 1.25
C ARG A 82 15.25 -43.31 1.40
N THR A 83 15.05 -43.79 2.62
CA THR A 83 13.81 -44.37 3.12
C THR A 83 12.88 -43.22 3.48
N LEU A 84 11.65 -43.25 2.95
CA LEU A 84 10.59 -42.32 3.31
C LEU A 84 9.39 -43.09 3.86
N ASP A 85 8.90 -42.69 5.02
CA ASP A 85 7.74 -43.28 5.69
C ASP A 85 6.45 -42.55 5.28
N LEU A 86 5.52 -43.26 4.63
CA LEU A 86 4.19 -42.73 4.30
C LEU A 86 3.16 -43.12 5.36
N MET A 87 2.41 -42.12 5.86
CA MET A 87 1.20 -42.29 6.68
C MET A 87 -0.06 -41.91 5.88
N THR A 88 -0.86 -42.91 5.53
CA THR A 88 -2.09 -42.77 4.74
C THR A 88 -3.34 -42.86 5.60
N ALA A 89 -3.71 -41.75 6.23
CA ALA A 89 -5.01 -41.61 6.89
C ALA A 89 -6.17 -41.78 5.89
N ASP A 90 -7.32 -42.24 6.38
CA ASP A 90 -8.57 -42.47 5.61
C ASP A 90 -8.45 -43.52 4.46
N THR A 91 -7.53 -44.49 4.55
CA THR A 91 -7.40 -45.59 3.57
C THR A 91 -7.25 -46.97 4.25
N PRO A 92 -7.40 -48.11 3.55
CA PRO A 92 -7.13 -49.45 4.10
C PRO A 92 -5.67 -49.68 4.55
N PHE A 93 -4.79 -48.71 4.32
CA PHE A 93 -3.38 -48.71 4.72
C PHE A 93 -3.12 -47.75 5.90
N GLU A 94 -4.16 -47.22 6.52
CA GLU A 94 -4.10 -46.35 7.71
C GLU A 94 -3.32 -47.01 8.86
N ASP A 95 -2.61 -46.18 9.63
CA ASP A 95 -1.59 -46.53 10.64
C ASP A 95 -0.41 -47.42 10.15
N GLY A 96 -0.39 -47.84 8.89
CA GLY A 96 0.74 -48.53 8.27
C GLY A 96 1.93 -47.59 8.00
N THR A 97 3.15 -48.07 8.29
CA THR A 97 4.40 -47.37 7.95
C THR A 97 5.05 -48.02 6.73
N PHE A 98 4.94 -47.38 5.56
CA PHE A 98 5.47 -47.90 4.30
C PHE A 98 6.76 -47.20 3.91
N LYS A 99 7.81 -48.00 3.70
CA LYS A 99 9.15 -47.54 3.30
C LYS A 99 9.24 -47.47 1.78
N LEU A 100 9.59 -46.31 1.23
CA LEU A 100 9.90 -46.13 -0.19
C LEU A 100 11.38 -45.79 -0.39
N LEU A 101 11.90 -46.21 -1.54
CA LEU A 101 13.20 -45.85 -2.10
C LEU A 101 12.99 -45.00 -3.36
N LEU A 102 13.59 -43.80 -3.38
CA LEU A 102 13.64 -42.93 -4.56
C LEU A 102 15.09 -42.80 -5.04
N THR A 103 15.36 -43.28 -6.26
CA THR A 103 16.67 -43.26 -6.90
C THR A 103 16.70 -42.21 -8.01
N PHE A 104 17.66 -41.29 -7.93
CA PHE A 104 17.87 -40.22 -8.90
C PHE A 104 19.17 -40.50 -9.66
N ASP A 105 19.11 -40.58 -10.98
CA ASP A 105 20.30 -40.71 -11.84
C ASP A 105 20.72 -39.36 -12.44
N GLU A 106 21.81 -39.34 -13.22
CA GLU A 106 22.33 -38.14 -13.87
C GLU A 106 21.42 -37.56 -14.96
N SER A 107 20.37 -38.28 -15.37
CA SER A 107 19.40 -37.84 -16.37
C SER A 107 18.16 -37.14 -15.77
N TYR A 108 18.03 -37.10 -14.44
CA TYR A 108 17.07 -36.25 -13.73
C TYR A 108 17.44 -34.76 -13.86
N PRO A 109 16.51 -33.82 -14.15
CA PRO A 109 15.05 -33.99 -14.20
C PRO A 109 14.49 -34.29 -15.61
N ASN A 110 15.32 -34.54 -16.62
CA ASN A 110 14.83 -34.83 -17.98
C ASN A 110 14.17 -36.22 -18.07
N LYS A 111 14.55 -37.16 -17.19
CA LYS A 111 13.83 -38.41 -16.93
C LYS A 111 13.30 -38.47 -15.49
N PRO A 112 12.22 -39.21 -15.23
CA PRO A 112 11.70 -39.41 -13.88
C PRO A 112 12.69 -40.22 -13.01
N PRO A 113 12.73 -39.98 -11.68
CA PRO A 113 13.46 -40.84 -10.77
C PRO A 113 12.77 -42.20 -10.65
N THR A 114 13.53 -43.26 -10.36
CA THR A 114 12.95 -44.59 -10.08
C THR A 114 12.42 -44.63 -8.66
N VAL A 115 11.18 -45.10 -8.49
CA VAL A 115 10.52 -45.20 -7.18
C VAL A 115 10.09 -46.64 -6.92
N LYS A 116 10.42 -47.17 -5.73
CA LYS A 116 10.03 -48.53 -5.31
C LYS A 116 9.59 -48.56 -3.84
N PHE A 117 8.55 -49.31 -3.53
CA PHE A 117 8.25 -49.72 -2.16
C PHE A 117 9.21 -50.81 -1.70
N LEU A 118 9.81 -50.61 -0.53
CA LEU A 118 10.60 -51.62 0.20
C LEU A 118 9.71 -52.42 1.17
N SER A 119 8.65 -51.80 1.70
CA SER A 119 7.60 -52.51 2.43
C SER A 119 6.73 -53.32 1.46
N LYS A 120 6.52 -54.61 1.74
CA LYS A 120 5.55 -55.42 0.98
C LYS A 120 4.14 -54.89 1.21
N MET A 121 3.41 -54.64 0.13
CA MET A 121 2.01 -54.20 0.17
C MET A 121 1.22 -54.84 -0.97
N PHE A 122 -0.06 -55.09 -0.74
CA PHE A 122 -0.99 -55.57 -1.76
C PHE A 122 -1.82 -54.38 -2.26
N HIS A 123 -1.50 -53.88 -3.45
CA HIS A 123 -2.16 -52.71 -4.05
C HIS A 123 -2.30 -52.90 -5.57
N PRO A 124 -3.45 -52.60 -6.21
CA PRO A 124 -3.68 -52.88 -7.64
C PRO A 124 -2.64 -52.28 -8.60
N ASN A 125 -2.04 -51.14 -8.21
CA ASN A 125 -1.06 -50.39 -9.01
C ASN A 125 0.40 -50.50 -8.47
N VAL A 126 0.70 -51.46 -7.59
CA VAL A 126 2.07 -51.76 -7.12
C VAL A 126 2.44 -53.19 -7.50
N TYR A 127 3.58 -53.36 -8.17
CA TYR A 127 4.09 -54.65 -8.62
C TYR A 127 4.67 -55.48 -7.46
N ALA A 128 4.75 -56.80 -7.61
CA ALA A 128 5.30 -57.72 -6.61
C ALA A 128 6.79 -57.45 -6.26
N ASN A 129 7.51 -56.72 -7.11
CA ASN A 129 8.89 -56.27 -6.90
C ASN A 129 9.00 -54.87 -6.26
N GLY A 130 7.87 -54.27 -5.86
CA GLY A 130 7.77 -52.94 -5.25
C GLY A 130 7.67 -51.76 -6.22
N GLU A 131 7.76 -51.95 -7.54
CA GLU A 131 7.62 -50.86 -8.51
C GLU A 131 6.18 -50.32 -8.57
N LEU A 132 6.02 -49.04 -8.96
CA LEU A 132 4.71 -48.39 -9.07
C LEU A 132 4.28 -48.22 -10.53
N CYS A 133 3.02 -48.53 -10.83
CA CYS A 133 2.35 -48.13 -12.06
C CYS A 133 1.71 -46.74 -11.85
N LEU A 134 2.47 -45.67 -12.14
CA LEU A 134 2.03 -44.29 -11.97
C LEU A 134 2.39 -43.45 -13.20
N ASP A 135 1.39 -42.91 -13.90
CA ASP A 135 1.52 -42.21 -15.20
C ASP A 135 2.61 -41.12 -15.21
N ILE A 136 2.74 -40.35 -14.11
CA ILE A 136 3.74 -39.28 -14.02
C ILE A 136 5.19 -39.80 -13.97
N LEU A 137 5.43 -41.04 -13.50
CA LEU A 137 6.75 -41.66 -13.48
C LEU A 137 7.07 -42.42 -14.79
N GLN A 138 6.16 -42.38 -15.76
CA GLN A 138 6.27 -43.06 -17.04
C GLN A 138 5.96 -42.07 -18.19
N ASN A 139 4.83 -42.25 -18.87
CA ASN A 139 4.50 -41.56 -20.13
C ASN A 139 4.09 -40.09 -19.97
N ARG A 140 3.87 -39.60 -18.76
CA ARG A 140 3.49 -38.20 -18.46
C ARG A 140 4.49 -37.45 -17.59
N TRP A 141 5.76 -37.88 -17.57
CA TRP A 141 6.80 -37.14 -16.87
C TRP A 141 7.00 -35.74 -17.46
N SER A 142 7.18 -34.75 -16.59
CA SER A 142 7.60 -33.39 -16.94
C SER A 142 8.79 -33.00 -16.04
N PRO A 143 9.86 -32.40 -16.57
CA PRO A 143 10.96 -31.86 -15.76
C PRO A 143 10.56 -30.77 -14.74
N THR A 144 9.31 -30.30 -14.80
CA THR A 144 8.72 -29.36 -13.84
C THR A 144 8.18 -30.02 -12.56
N TYR A 145 8.08 -31.35 -12.50
CA TYR A 145 7.61 -32.04 -11.30
C TYR A 145 8.74 -32.24 -10.28
N ASP A 146 8.46 -31.86 -9.03
CA ASP A 146 9.36 -32.04 -7.90
C ASP A 146 9.01 -33.30 -7.09
N VAL A 147 9.80 -33.56 -6.04
CA VAL A 147 9.60 -34.72 -5.17
C VAL A 147 8.26 -34.64 -4.42
N ALA A 148 7.79 -33.44 -4.07
CA ALA A 148 6.50 -33.25 -3.42
C ALA A 148 5.32 -33.64 -4.33
N ALA A 149 5.37 -33.28 -5.61
CA ALA A 149 4.37 -33.69 -6.61
C ALA A 149 4.35 -35.22 -6.80
N ILE A 150 5.52 -35.88 -6.79
CA ILE A 150 5.62 -37.34 -6.85
C ILE A 150 4.97 -37.98 -5.61
N LEU A 151 5.34 -37.54 -4.40
CA LEU A 151 4.80 -38.10 -3.16
C LEU A 151 3.29 -37.85 -2.99
N THR A 152 2.81 -36.67 -3.37
CA THR A 152 1.36 -36.35 -3.37
C THR A 152 0.60 -37.25 -4.34
N SER A 153 1.18 -37.55 -5.51
CA SER A 153 0.59 -38.46 -6.50
C SER A 153 0.56 -39.91 -6.01
N ILE A 154 1.59 -40.35 -5.25
CA ILE A 154 1.60 -41.67 -4.61
C ILE A 154 0.56 -41.74 -3.48
N GLN A 155 0.40 -40.69 -2.67
CA GLN A 155 -0.66 -40.63 -1.66
C GLN A 155 -2.06 -40.67 -2.30
N SER A 156 -2.28 -39.95 -3.41
CA SER A 156 -3.51 -40.01 -4.18
C SER A 156 -3.78 -41.41 -4.74
N LEU A 157 -2.74 -42.11 -5.22
CA LEU A 157 -2.85 -43.47 -5.75
C LEU A 157 -3.27 -44.49 -4.67
N LEU A 158 -2.83 -44.30 -3.42
CA LEU A 158 -3.19 -45.16 -2.28
C LEU A 158 -4.58 -44.84 -1.69
N HIS A 159 -5.12 -43.65 -1.97
CA HIS A 159 -6.46 -43.23 -1.56
C HIS A 159 -7.52 -43.59 -2.61
N ASP A 160 -7.19 -43.52 -3.89
CA ASP A 160 -8.08 -43.89 -5.01
C ASP A 160 -7.35 -44.81 -6.00
N PRO A 161 -7.35 -46.14 -5.75
CA PRO A 161 -6.64 -47.09 -6.61
C PRO A 161 -7.30 -47.16 -7.99
N ASN A 162 -6.49 -47.22 -9.06
CA ASN A 162 -7.00 -47.24 -10.44
C ASN A 162 -7.12 -48.70 -10.94
N PRO A 163 -8.32 -49.34 -10.92
CA PRO A 163 -8.48 -50.74 -11.31
C PRO A 163 -8.25 -50.96 -12.81
N ASN A 164 -8.53 -49.95 -13.64
CA ASN A 164 -8.45 -50.03 -15.11
C ASN A 164 -7.00 -49.93 -15.64
N ARG A 165 -6.04 -49.62 -14.78
CA ARG A 165 -4.59 -49.61 -15.07
C ARG A 165 -3.76 -50.36 -14.03
N GLY A 166 -4.41 -51.23 -13.24
CA GLY A 166 -3.72 -52.18 -12.38
C GLY A 166 -3.05 -53.30 -13.20
N CYS A 167 -2.30 -54.16 -12.51
CA CYS A 167 -1.70 -55.34 -13.13
C CYS A 167 -2.79 -56.30 -13.66
N GLY A 168 -3.11 -56.20 -14.94
CA GLY A 168 -3.95 -57.16 -15.62
C GLY A 168 -3.33 -58.55 -15.60
N ILE A 169 -4.17 -59.54 -15.25
CA ILE A 169 -4.10 -60.96 -15.65
C ILE A 169 -3.32 -61.92 -14.73
N ASP A 170 -2.18 -61.57 -14.12
CA ASP A 170 -1.33 -62.59 -13.45
C ASP A 170 -1.70 -63.00 -12.00
N TYR A 171 -2.51 -62.21 -11.27
CA TYR A 171 -2.93 -62.54 -9.89
C TYR A 171 -4.29 -63.24 -9.77
N MET A 172 -5.11 -63.26 -10.84
CA MET A 172 -6.44 -63.88 -10.81
C MET A 172 -6.45 -65.37 -11.16
N SER A 173 -5.31 -65.96 -11.55
CA SER A 173 -5.20 -67.33 -12.06
C SER A 173 -5.02 -68.42 -10.99
N LYS A 174 -5.06 -68.07 -9.69
CA LYS A 174 -4.77 -69.00 -8.57
C LYS A 174 -5.77 -69.03 -7.40
N ALA A 175 -6.94 -68.40 -7.55
CA ALA A 175 -8.05 -68.57 -6.61
C ALA A 175 -8.99 -69.68 -7.10
N PRO A 176 -9.40 -70.66 -6.27
CA PRO A 176 -10.41 -71.63 -6.66
C PRO A 176 -11.73 -70.93 -6.99
N SER A 177 -12.37 -71.38 -8.06
CA SER A 177 -13.67 -70.88 -8.49
C SER A 177 -14.78 -71.37 -7.57
N ASP A 178 -15.23 -70.53 -6.65
CA ASP A 178 -16.65 -70.43 -6.30
C ASP A 178 -16.97 -69.07 -5.64
N GLN A 179 -18.12 -68.52 -6.02
CA GLN A 179 -18.75 -67.29 -5.50
C GLN A 179 -18.01 -65.95 -5.75
N LEU A 180 -18.30 -65.34 -6.90
CA LEU A 180 -18.18 -63.90 -7.08
C LEU A 180 -19.33 -63.16 -6.37
N THR A 181 -19.02 -62.24 -5.46
CA THR A 181 -19.75 -60.98 -5.28
C THR A 181 -18.88 -59.96 -4.55
N THR A 182 -19.12 -58.68 -4.80
CA THR A 182 -18.22 -57.57 -4.46
C THR A 182 -18.36 -57.12 -3.00
N ALA A 183 -17.26 -56.65 -2.40
CA ALA A 183 -17.21 -55.64 -1.31
C ALA A 183 -17.48 -56.00 0.18
N GLU A 184 -17.63 -57.25 0.62
CA GLU A 184 -18.15 -57.52 1.99
C GLU A 184 -17.19 -57.96 3.13
N ASN A 185 -15.87 -58.14 2.93
CA ASN A 185 -15.01 -58.82 3.93
C ASN A 185 -13.90 -58.01 4.64
N ALA A 186 -13.98 -56.67 4.69
CA ALA A 186 -13.03 -55.83 5.46
C ALA A 186 -13.58 -55.30 6.80
N SER A 187 -14.90 -55.19 6.99
CA SER A 187 -15.49 -54.60 8.20
C SER A 187 -15.76 -55.58 9.35
N TYR A 188 -15.67 -56.89 9.12
CA TYR A 188 -16.12 -57.89 10.10
C TYR A 188 -15.12 -58.19 11.24
N HIS A 189 -13.84 -57.82 11.13
CA HIS A 189 -12.85 -58.12 12.17
C HIS A 189 -12.70 -57.04 13.26
N ALA A 190 -13.13 -55.79 13.01
CA ALA A 190 -13.04 -54.72 14.01
C ALA A 190 -14.24 -54.68 14.98
N ALA A 191 -15.40 -55.16 14.55
CA ALA A 191 -16.65 -55.10 15.33
C ALA A 191 -16.78 -56.19 16.41
N TYR A 192 -15.93 -57.21 16.41
CA TYR A 192 -16.09 -58.40 17.28
C TYR A 192 -15.26 -58.36 18.58
N MET A 193 -14.45 -57.31 18.80
CA MET A 193 -13.48 -57.24 19.91
C MET A 193 -13.78 -56.19 20.99
N SER A 194 -15.01 -55.63 21.03
CA SER A 194 -15.37 -54.54 21.96
C SER A 194 -16.74 -54.69 22.64
N LEU A 195 -17.31 -55.90 22.68
CA LEU A 195 -18.59 -56.19 23.33
C LEU A 195 -18.46 -57.15 24.53
N GLU A 196 -17.89 -56.66 25.64
CA GLU A 196 -18.07 -57.31 26.94
C GLU A 196 -17.85 -56.35 28.14
N SER A 197 -18.87 -55.55 28.52
CA SER A 197 -19.05 -55.03 29.90
C SER A 197 -20.33 -54.18 30.14
N ASN A 198 -21.50 -54.85 30.13
CA ASN A 198 -22.67 -54.62 31.01
C ASN A 198 -23.31 -53.17 31.13
N PRO A 199 -24.40 -52.92 31.90
CA PRO A 199 -25.63 -52.46 31.25
C PRO A 199 -26.25 -51.17 31.84
N ASP A 200 -27.50 -50.91 31.45
CA ASP A 200 -28.43 -49.85 31.89
C ASP A 200 -28.17 -48.41 31.40
N ILE A 201 -29.20 -47.85 30.75
CA ILE A 201 -29.83 -46.55 31.07
C ILE A 201 -31.20 -46.49 30.39
N LYS A 202 -32.25 -46.20 31.17
CA LYS A 202 -33.60 -45.89 30.68
C LYS A 202 -33.81 -44.38 30.73
N ASP A 203 -33.71 -43.68 29.60
CA ASP A 203 -34.19 -42.30 29.50
C ASP A 203 -34.54 -41.91 28.04
N PRO A 204 -35.75 -41.39 27.74
CA PRO A 204 -36.06 -40.87 26.40
C PRO A 204 -35.15 -39.70 25.96
N VAL A 205 -34.57 -38.95 26.91
CA VAL A 205 -33.66 -37.83 26.58
C VAL A 205 -32.30 -38.33 26.08
N SER A 206 -31.74 -39.40 26.68
CA SER A 206 -30.51 -40.01 26.18
C SER A 206 -30.71 -40.69 24.82
N GLY A 207 -31.90 -41.25 24.57
CA GLY A 207 -32.26 -41.77 23.25
C GLY A 207 -32.21 -40.71 22.14
N PHE A 208 -32.72 -39.50 22.41
CA PHE A 208 -32.65 -38.39 21.45
C PHE A 208 -31.22 -37.85 21.26
N ALA A 209 -30.43 -37.77 22.34
CA ALA A 209 -29.02 -37.39 22.26
C ALA A 209 -28.18 -38.40 21.46
N GLU A 210 -28.46 -39.71 21.62
CA GLU A 210 -27.77 -40.76 20.86
C GLU A 210 -28.23 -40.79 19.40
N LEU A 211 -29.51 -40.52 19.11
CA LEU A 211 -30.02 -40.32 17.75
C LEU A 211 -29.32 -39.14 17.05
N LEU A 212 -29.12 -38.02 17.75
CA LEU A 212 -28.37 -36.87 17.23
C LEU A 212 -26.88 -37.18 17.02
N ARG A 213 -26.24 -37.96 17.91
CA ARG A 213 -24.86 -38.44 17.71
C ARG A 213 -24.74 -39.36 16.50
N GLN A 214 -25.69 -40.28 16.31
CA GLN A 214 -25.73 -41.19 15.17
C GLN A 214 -25.97 -40.41 13.86
N ALA A 215 -26.94 -39.49 13.83
CA ALA A 215 -27.17 -38.60 12.70
C ALA A 215 -25.94 -37.74 12.37
N PHE A 216 -25.24 -37.22 13.38
CA PHE A 216 -24.02 -36.44 13.19
C PHE A 216 -22.87 -37.31 12.64
N ARG A 217 -22.73 -38.56 13.10
CA ARG A 217 -21.74 -39.53 12.60
C ARG A 217 -21.98 -39.99 11.15
N ILE A 218 -23.19 -39.83 10.63
CA ILE A 218 -23.50 -40.12 9.21
C ILE A 218 -22.98 -39.01 8.27
N ILE A 219 -22.70 -37.81 8.79
CA ILE A 219 -22.17 -36.70 7.98
C ILE A 219 -20.68 -36.94 7.66
N PRO A 220 -20.26 -36.93 6.38
CA PRO A 220 -18.85 -37.01 6.00
C PRO A 220 -18.06 -35.86 6.63
N GLY A 221 -16.93 -36.17 7.30
CA GLY A 221 -16.10 -35.18 7.98
C GLY A 221 -16.50 -34.83 9.42
N HIS A 222 -17.51 -35.49 10.01
CA HIS A 222 -17.94 -35.23 11.40
C HIS A 222 -16.81 -35.33 12.43
N ASN A 223 -15.85 -36.23 12.22
CA ASN A 223 -14.67 -36.41 13.08
C ASN A 223 -13.76 -35.16 13.14
N ILE A 224 -13.72 -34.36 12.07
CA ILE A 224 -12.98 -33.09 12.05
C ILE A 224 -13.69 -32.07 12.95
N VAL A 225 -15.02 -32.02 12.89
CA VAL A 225 -15.84 -31.07 13.66
C VAL A 225 -15.82 -31.40 15.15
N THR A 226 -15.92 -32.67 15.56
CA THR A 226 -15.74 -33.05 16.98
C THR A 226 -14.34 -32.75 17.50
N ARG A 227 -13.29 -33.00 16.71
CA ARG A 227 -11.90 -32.68 17.10
C ARG A 227 -11.65 -31.18 17.19
N TYR A 228 -12.25 -30.38 16.31
CA TYR A 228 -12.23 -28.92 16.35
C TYR A 228 -12.98 -28.36 17.57
N ILE A 229 -14.17 -28.86 17.87
CA ILE A 229 -14.93 -28.45 19.07
C ILE A 229 -14.15 -28.81 20.34
N ALA A 230 -13.58 -30.01 20.42
CA ALA A 230 -12.77 -30.45 21.55
C ALA A 230 -11.46 -29.63 21.73
N SER A 231 -10.87 -29.09 20.65
CA SER A 231 -9.69 -28.22 20.74
C SER A 231 -10.03 -26.74 20.99
N SER A 232 -11.18 -26.25 20.47
CA SER A 232 -11.70 -24.90 20.76
C SER A 232 -12.07 -24.74 22.24
N TYR A 233 -12.59 -25.80 22.87
CA TYR A 233 -13.02 -25.80 24.28
C TYR A 233 -11.87 -25.79 25.31
N GLN A 234 -10.65 -25.38 24.95
CA GLN A 234 -9.51 -25.25 25.87
C GLN A 234 -9.70 -24.11 26.89
N ASN A 235 -10.51 -24.38 27.93
CA ASN A 235 -10.74 -23.58 29.13
C ASN A 235 -11.38 -22.18 28.96
N ASP A 236 -11.91 -21.84 27.78
CA ASP A 236 -12.70 -20.62 27.57
C ASP A 236 -14.07 -20.92 26.92
N PRO A 237 -15.15 -21.09 27.73
CA PRO A 237 -16.49 -21.33 27.19
C PRO A 237 -17.08 -20.11 26.46
N VAL A 238 -16.58 -18.89 26.72
CA VAL A 238 -17.02 -17.67 26.02
C VAL A 238 -16.48 -17.68 24.59
N ARG A 239 -15.24 -18.15 24.40
CA ARG A 239 -14.63 -18.31 23.07
C ARG A 239 -15.39 -19.32 22.20
N SER A 240 -15.63 -20.54 22.69
CA SER A 240 -16.37 -21.54 21.91
C SER A 240 -17.82 -21.10 21.64
N PHE A 241 -18.45 -20.37 22.56
CA PHE A 241 -19.75 -19.73 22.31
C PHE A 241 -19.68 -18.66 21.22
N LEU A 242 -18.65 -17.79 21.23
CA LEU A 242 -18.44 -16.78 20.20
C LEU A 242 -18.15 -17.42 18.84
N GLU A 243 -17.32 -18.46 18.78
CA GLU A 243 -17.01 -19.22 17.56
C GLU A 243 -18.27 -19.93 17.02
N LEU A 244 -19.11 -20.49 17.89
CA LEU A 244 -20.41 -21.05 17.51
C LEU A 244 -21.36 -19.96 16.99
N VAL A 245 -21.42 -18.80 17.63
CA VAL A 245 -22.22 -17.64 17.16
C VAL A 245 -21.71 -17.12 15.83
N LEU A 246 -20.39 -17.05 15.62
CA LEU A 246 -19.78 -16.66 14.36
C LEU A 246 -19.99 -17.71 13.26
N PHE A 247 -19.95 -19.00 13.59
CA PHE A 247 -20.28 -20.08 12.67
C PHE A 247 -21.76 -20.05 12.28
N ILE A 248 -22.67 -19.93 13.25
CA ILE A 248 -24.10 -19.73 13.01
C ILE A 248 -24.35 -18.46 12.21
N PHE A 249 -23.61 -17.37 12.46
CA PHE A 249 -23.70 -16.13 11.69
C PHE A 249 -23.16 -16.31 10.26
N ALA A 250 -22.06 -17.03 10.05
CA ALA A 250 -21.49 -17.32 8.75
C ALA A 250 -22.41 -18.25 7.93
N VAL A 251 -22.84 -19.37 8.51
CA VAL A 251 -23.86 -20.27 7.95
C VAL A 251 -25.15 -19.50 7.67
N ARG A 252 -25.63 -18.66 8.59
CA ARG A 252 -26.78 -17.77 8.34
C ARG A 252 -26.49 -16.77 7.23
N THR A 253 -25.28 -16.25 7.06
CA THR A 253 -24.93 -15.28 5.99
C THR A 253 -24.75 -15.97 4.63
N ILE A 254 -24.45 -17.27 4.61
CA ILE A 254 -24.36 -18.11 3.40
C ILE A 254 -25.76 -18.62 3.00
N LEU A 255 -26.56 -19.09 3.96
CA LEU A 255 -27.92 -19.61 3.77
C LEU A 255 -28.98 -18.50 3.65
N GLN A 256 -28.79 -17.33 4.28
CA GLN A 256 -29.43 -16.10 3.83
C GLN A 256 -28.78 -15.74 2.51
N ASN A 257 -29.33 -16.31 1.42
CA ASN A 257 -28.98 -15.99 0.05
C ASN A 257 -28.51 -14.53 -0.05
N ARG A 258 -27.25 -14.31 -0.44
CA ARG A 258 -26.70 -13.01 -0.87
C ARG A 258 -27.31 -12.56 -2.22
N SER A 259 -28.60 -12.82 -2.38
CA SER A 259 -29.47 -12.40 -3.48
C SER A 259 -30.76 -11.75 -2.93
N ARG A 260 -30.62 -10.88 -1.92
CA ARG A 260 -31.53 -9.72 -1.78
C ARG A 260 -31.35 -8.70 -2.91
N SER A 261 -30.67 -9.07 -4.00
CA SER A 261 -30.79 -8.52 -5.35
C SER A 261 -31.74 -9.30 -6.27
N ASN A 262 -31.99 -10.61 -6.06
CA ASN A 262 -32.71 -11.46 -7.02
C ASN A 262 -34.14 -11.86 -6.59
N ARG A 263 -34.74 -11.18 -5.61
CA ARG A 263 -36.22 -11.23 -5.44
C ARG A 263 -36.97 -10.32 -6.43
N SER A 264 -36.38 -10.11 -7.61
CA SER A 264 -37.02 -9.54 -8.80
C SER A 264 -36.44 -10.10 -10.11
N THR A 265 -36.03 -11.38 -10.15
CA THR A 265 -35.64 -12.05 -11.41
C THR A 265 -36.80 -12.72 -12.16
N SER A 266 -38.04 -12.61 -11.67
CA SER A 266 -39.24 -12.90 -12.48
C SER A 266 -39.51 -11.85 -13.56
N ASN A 267 -38.83 -10.69 -13.46
CA ASN A 267 -39.04 -9.53 -14.33
C ASN A 267 -37.78 -9.22 -15.17
N PHE A 268 -36.87 -10.18 -15.32
CA PHE A 268 -35.77 -10.04 -16.28
C PHE A 268 -36.33 -10.34 -17.67
N VAL A 269 -36.56 -9.29 -18.46
CA VAL A 269 -36.98 -9.42 -19.86
C VAL A 269 -35.87 -10.15 -20.61
N GLN A 270 -36.17 -11.30 -21.20
CA GLN A 270 -35.27 -11.95 -22.14
C GLN A 270 -35.35 -11.20 -23.47
N LEU A 271 -34.41 -10.29 -23.66
CA LEU A 271 -34.23 -9.54 -24.90
C LEU A 271 -33.73 -10.49 -26.00
N SER A 272 -34.34 -10.42 -27.17
CA SER A 272 -33.80 -11.02 -28.39
C SER A 272 -32.52 -10.30 -28.84
N GLU A 273 -31.69 -10.94 -29.67
CA GLU A 273 -30.47 -10.33 -30.21
C GLU A 273 -30.75 -8.97 -30.88
N LYS A 274 -31.87 -8.83 -31.58
CA LYS A 274 -32.30 -7.57 -32.19
C LYS A 274 -32.69 -6.48 -31.19
N GLU A 275 -33.24 -6.85 -30.03
CA GLU A 275 -33.54 -5.90 -28.96
C GLU A 275 -32.27 -5.52 -28.21
N ILE A 276 -31.28 -6.42 -28.11
CA ILE A 276 -29.94 -6.09 -27.61
C ILE A 276 -29.24 -5.12 -28.57
N ASP A 277 -29.21 -5.41 -29.87
CA ASP A 277 -28.63 -4.53 -30.89
C ASP A 277 -29.32 -3.16 -30.87
N TYR A 278 -30.65 -3.12 -30.83
CA TYR A 278 -31.41 -1.86 -30.72
C TYR A 278 -31.09 -1.08 -29.44
N LEU A 279 -31.00 -1.75 -28.29
CA LEU A 279 -30.65 -1.09 -27.03
C LEU A 279 -29.17 -0.65 -26.98
N VAL A 280 -28.28 -1.29 -27.73
CA VAL A 280 -26.88 -0.85 -27.88
C VAL A 280 -26.78 0.34 -28.83
N ASP A 281 -27.54 0.36 -29.92
CA ASP A 281 -27.64 1.49 -30.86
C ASP A 281 -28.34 2.71 -30.22
N GLU A 282 -29.30 2.51 -29.31
CA GLU A 282 -29.99 3.58 -28.54
C GLU A 282 -29.21 4.00 -27.27
N PHE A 283 -28.18 3.26 -26.85
CA PHE A 283 -27.44 3.56 -25.62
C PHE A 283 -26.52 4.77 -25.77
N GLU A 284 -27.01 5.94 -25.35
CA GLU A 284 -26.17 7.09 -25.05
C GLU A 284 -25.58 6.93 -23.63
N PRO A 285 -24.25 6.76 -23.48
CA PRO A 285 -23.62 6.63 -22.16
C PRO A 285 -23.76 7.95 -21.39
N GLU A 286 -24.08 7.86 -20.09
CA GLU A 286 -24.03 9.03 -19.22
C GLU A 286 -22.65 9.71 -19.32
N PRO A 287 -22.59 11.04 -19.51
CA PRO A 287 -21.33 11.73 -19.69
C PRO A 287 -20.46 11.59 -18.44
N LEU A 288 -19.20 11.20 -18.63
CA LEU A 288 -18.24 10.91 -17.54
C LEU A 288 -18.01 12.11 -16.58
N CYS A 289 -18.32 13.31 -17.04
CA CYS A 289 -18.30 14.55 -16.29
C CYS A 289 -19.55 15.37 -16.61
N ASN A 290 -20.02 16.18 -15.65
CA ASN A 290 -21.01 17.21 -15.94
C ASN A 290 -20.49 18.19 -16.99
N VAL A 291 -21.39 18.79 -17.77
CA VAL A 291 -21.05 19.92 -18.65
C VAL A 291 -20.52 21.06 -17.79
N LEU A 292 -19.35 21.59 -18.16
CA LEU A 292 -18.74 22.72 -17.46
C LEU A 292 -19.66 23.95 -17.52
N THR A 293 -19.78 24.66 -16.41
CA THR A 293 -20.40 25.99 -16.40
C THR A 293 -19.57 26.97 -17.22
N GLU A 294 -20.18 28.08 -17.67
CA GLU A 294 -19.47 29.12 -18.42
C GLU A 294 -18.24 29.67 -17.66
N GLU A 295 -18.34 29.75 -16.32
CA GLU A 295 -17.24 30.20 -15.44
C GLU A 295 -16.09 29.17 -15.36
N GLU A 296 -16.40 27.87 -15.37
CA GLU A 296 -15.40 26.80 -15.41
C GLU A 296 -14.75 26.71 -16.79
N GLN A 297 -15.52 26.84 -17.87
CA GLN A 297 -15.02 26.86 -19.24
C GLN A 297 -14.11 28.07 -19.51
N GLU A 298 -14.52 29.30 -19.11
CA GLU A 298 -13.65 30.49 -19.22
C GLU A 298 -12.37 30.35 -18.36
N THR A 299 -12.46 29.67 -17.22
CA THR A 299 -11.30 29.39 -16.37
C THR A 299 -10.35 28.40 -17.05
N LEU A 300 -10.87 27.34 -17.66
CA LEU A 300 -10.09 26.32 -18.38
C LEU A 300 -9.41 26.88 -19.64
N ASP A 301 -10.17 27.56 -20.51
CA ASP A 301 -9.67 28.21 -21.74
C ASP A 301 -8.75 29.41 -21.45
N GLY A 302 -8.79 29.90 -20.21
CA GLY A 302 -7.95 30.95 -19.69
C GLY A 302 -6.64 30.48 -19.05
N LEU A 303 -6.36 29.17 -18.97
CA LEU A 303 -5.12 28.68 -18.34
C LEU A 303 -3.87 28.94 -19.22
N PRO A 304 -2.75 29.43 -18.65
CA PRO A 304 -1.51 29.60 -19.38
C PRO A 304 -0.83 28.27 -19.67
N VAL A 305 -0.36 28.08 -20.90
CA VAL A 305 0.31 26.88 -21.38
C VAL A 305 1.82 27.10 -21.42
N ILE A 306 2.58 26.23 -20.74
CA ILE A 306 4.04 26.16 -20.84
C ILE A 306 4.40 25.46 -22.15
N VAL A 307 5.23 26.11 -22.98
CA VAL A 307 5.70 25.60 -24.26
C VAL A 307 7.12 25.08 -24.11
N GLY A 308 7.30 23.75 -24.20
CA GLY A 308 8.59 23.09 -24.07
C GLY A 308 8.78 22.47 -22.68
N HIS A 309 9.95 22.66 -22.07
CA HIS A 309 10.28 22.10 -20.76
C HIS A 309 10.01 23.09 -19.63
N THR A 310 9.61 22.57 -18.46
CA THR A 310 9.50 23.35 -17.23
C THR A 310 10.88 23.84 -16.78
N SER A 311 10.96 25.10 -16.38
CA SER A 311 12.18 25.78 -15.93
C SER A 311 11.83 26.93 -15.00
N ALA A 312 12.83 27.64 -14.47
CA ALA A 312 12.66 28.94 -13.85
C ALA A 312 12.39 30.07 -14.87
N ARG A 313 12.63 29.82 -16.16
CA ARG A 313 12.46 30.77 -17.27
C ARG A 313 11.69 30.17 -18.46
N PRO A 314 10.48 29.63 -18.25
CA PRO A 314 9.74 28.91 -19.28
C PRO A 314 9.26 29.84 -20.39
N MET A 315 8.98 29.26 -21.56
CA MET A 315 8.17 29.91 -22.59
C MET A 315 6.71 29.67 -22.26
N VAL A 316 5.89 30.73 -22.22
CA VAL A 316 4.47 30.65 -21.88
C VAL A 316 3.62 31.34 -22.94
N THR A 317 2.45 30.78 -23.23
CA THR A 317 1.41 31.37 -24.08
C THR A 317 0.03 31.21 -23.43
N ALA A 318 -0.89 32.13 -23.70
CA ALA A 318 -2.28 32.04 -23.28
C ALA A 318 -3.17 32.79 -24.29
N SER A 319 -4.44 32.38 -24.41
CA SER A 319 -5.43 32.96 -25.33
C SER A 319 -5.62 34.48 -25.18
N TRP A 320 -5.46 35.00 -23.97
CA TRP A 320 -5.63 36.40 -23.59
C TRP A 320 -4.30 37.19 -23.47
N MET A 321 -3.15 36.57 -23.71
CA MET A 321 -1.86 37.27 -23.65
C MET A 321 -1.69 38.23 -24.83
N THR A 322 -1.00 39.34 -24.59
CA THR A 322 -0.66 40.31 -25.65
C THR A 322 0.36 39.71 -26.64
N GLY A 323 -0.09 39.42 -27.86
CA GLY A 323 0.71 38.84 -28.94
C GLY A 323 0.54 37.31 -29.07
N THR A 324 0.76 36.79 -30.28
CA THR A 324 0.52 35.37 -30.62
C THR A 324 1.71 34.44 -30.39
N THR A 325 2.90 34.99 -30.10
CA THR A 325 4.12 34.21 -29.88
C THR A 325 4.31 33.88 -28.39
N PRO A 326 4.75 32.65 -28.04
CA PRO A 326 5.13 32.33 -26.67
C PRO A 326 6.23 33.28 -26.18
N ARG A 327 6.14 33.74 -24.93
CA ARG A 327 7.10 34.67 -24.31
C ARG A 327 7.87 33.99 -23.19
N ARG A 328 9.15 34.32 -23.04
CA ARG A 328 9.94 33.89 -21.88
C ARG A 328 9.53 34.71 -20.66
N VAL A 329 9.24 34.04 -19.56
CA VAL A 329 8.77 34.67 -18.31
C VAL A 329 9.57 34.15 -17.11
N PHE A 330 9.65 34.90 -16.01
CA PHE A 330 10.16 34.40 -14.74
C PHE A 330 9.09 33.56 -14.04
N ASN A 331 9.43 32.32 -13.67
CA ASN A 331 8.48 31.41 -13.04
C ASN A 331 8.62 31.43 -11.51
N LEU A 332 7.61 32.00 -10.85
CA LEU A 332 7.41 32.01 -9.41
C LEU A 332 6.10 31.28 -9.04
N ALA A 333 5.62 30.37 -9.89
CA ALA A 333 4.41 29.56 -9.66
C ALA A 333 4.72 28.09 -9.30
N SER A 334 5.93 27.60 -9.60
CA SER A 334 6.34 26.20 -9.36
C SER A 334 7.18 26.03 -8.09
N PHE A 335 6.99 24.92 -7.36
CA PHE A 335 7.76 24.51 -6.17
C PHE A 335 9.23 24.10 -6.42
N ASN A 336 9.86 24.64 -7.45
CA ASN A 336 11.27 24.43 -7.82
C ASN A 336 12.21 25.30 -6.95
N PHE A 337 12.15 25.14 -5.63
CA PHE A 337 12.87 25.99 -4.67
C PHE A 337 14.39 26.04 -4.92
N THR A 338 14.97 24.91 -5.34
CA THR A 338 16.41 24.67 -5.49
C THR A 338 16.93 24.88 -6.91
N GLY A 339 16.05 25.06 -7.90
CA GLY A 339 16.40 25.17 -9.31
C GLY A 339 16.78 23.86 -10.00
N LEU A 340 16.78 22.73 -9.29
CA LEU A 340 17.35 21.47 -9.77
C LEU A 340 16.61 20.85 -10.97
N VAL A 341 15.38 21.28 -11.29
CA VAL A 341 14.62 20.82 -12.48
C VAL A 341 15.42 20.97 -13.79
N GLU A 342 16.30 21.97 -13.87
CA GLU A 342 17.11 22.24 -15.07
C GLU A 342 18.50 21.55 -15.05
N ALA A 343 18.80 20.72 -14.04
CA ALA A 343 20.10 20.07 -13.90
C ALA A 343 20.36 19.05 -15.03
N PRO A 344 21.39 19.23 -15.87
CA PRO A 344 21.67 18.32 -17.00
C PRO A 344 21.99 16.89 -16.55
N GLU A 345 22.53 16.72 -15.34
CA GLU A 345 22.86 15.43 -14.73
C GLU A 345 21.62 14.57 -14.45
N LEU A 346 20.49 15.18 -14.05
CA LEU A 346 19.22 14.48 -13.89
C LEU A 346 18.77 13.90 -15.24
N THR A 347 18.80 14.71 -16.29
CA THR A 347 18.41 14.29 -17.64
C THR A 347 19.36 13.22 -18.20
N ALA A 348 20.66 13.34 -17.96
CA ALA A 348 21.66 12.37 -18.41
C ALA A 348 21.49 11.01 -17.71
N GLN A 349 21.35 11.00 -16.37
CA GLN A 349 21.16 9.76 -15.62
C GLN A 349 19.80 9.12 -15.90
N ALA A 350 18.73 9.90 -16.05
CA ALA A 350 17.42 9.39 -16.46
C ALA A 350 17.48 8.65 -17.81
N LYS A 351 18.17 9.22 -18.81
CA LYS A 351 18.40 8.57 -20.12
C LYS A 351 19.19 7.27 -20.03
N SER A 352 20.12 7.16 -19.08
CA SER A 352 20.87 5.92 -18.83
C SER A 352 19.96 4.86 -18.21
N LEU A 353 19.27 5.19 -17.11
CA LEU A 353 18.42 4.26 -16.38
C LEU A 353 17.22 3.77 -17.20
N LEU A 354 16.65 4.62 -18.06
CA LEU A 354 15.59 4.21 -19.00
C LEU A 354 16.02 3.09 -19.96
N ARG A 355 17.32 2.96 -20.26
CA ARG A 355 17.86 1.87 -21.10
C ARG A 355 18.12 0.58 -20.33
N GLU A 356 18.31 0.68 -19.01
CA GLU A 356 18.71 -0.43 -18.14
C GLU A 356 17.51 -1.02 -17.37
N TYR A 357 16.70 -0.16 -16.75
CA TYR A 357 15.53 -0.52 -15.93
C TYR A 357 14.19 -0.32 -16.63
N GLY A 358 14.18 0.33 -17.80
CA GLY A 358 12.95 0.74 -18.48
C GLY A 358 12.21 1.88 -17.76
N VAL A 359 10.92 2.06 -18.09
CA VAL A 359 10.09 3.17 -17.58
C VAL A 359 9.62 2.96 -16.14
N GLY A 360 9.35 1.71 -15.75
CA GLY A 360 8.86 1.37 -14.42
C GLY A 360 8.56 -0.12 -14.27
N SER A 361 8.37 -0.57 -13.04
CA SER A 361 8.19 -2.00 -12.69
C SER A 361 6.76 -2.52 -12.84
N CYS A 362 5.77 -1.64 -13.03
CA CYS A 362 4.33 -1.97 -13.14
C CYS A 362 3.81 -2.88 -12.02
N SER A 363 4.45 -2.85 -10.85
CA SER A 363 4.22 -3.76 -9.72
C SER A 363 4.39 -2.97 -8.42
N PRO A 364 3.61 -3.25 -7.36
CA PRO A 364 3.81 -2.59 -6.08
C PRO A 364 5.12 -3.06 -5.41
N PRO A 365 5.71 -2.26 -4.51
CA PRO A 365 6.95 -2.59 -3.81
C PRO A 365 6.97 -3.97 -3.15
N GLY A 366 5.83 -4.45 -2.66
CA GLY A 366 5.69 -5.74 -1.98
C GLY A 366 5.75 -7.00 -2.86
N PHE A 367 5.73 -6.84 -4.19
CA PHE A 367 5.95 -7.94 -5.15
C PHE A 367 7.26 -7.74 -5.91
N TYR A 368 7.19 -7.41 -7.21
CA TYR A 368 8.36 -7.21 -8.07
C TYR A 368 8.68 -5.71 -8.28
N GLY A 369 8.02 -4.82 -7.51
CA GLY A 369 8.14 -3.37 -7.69
C GLY A 369 9.43 -2.75 -7.15
N THR A 370 10.04 -3.38 -6.15
CA THR A 370 11.24 -2.85 -5.46
C THR A 370 12.50 -3.08 -6.28
N SER A 371 13.42 -2.11 -6.27
CA SER A 371 14.75 -2.19 -6.90
C SER A 371 15.80 -1.63 -5.93
N ASP A 372 17.06 -1.99 -6.16
CA ASP A 372 18.25 -1.40 -5.55
C ASP A 372 18.23 0.14 -5.48
N MET A 373 17.77 0.84 -6.51
CA MET A 373 17.68 2.30 -6.54
C MET A 373 16.66 2.85 -5.53
N HIS A 374 15.58 2.10 -5.24
CA HIS A 374 14.63 2.43 -4.17
C HIS A 374 15.30 2.33 -2.79
N MET A 375 16.05 1.26 -2.56
CA MET A 375 16.82 1.08 -1.31
C MET A 375 17.89 2.17 -1.14
N LYS A 376 18.54 2.57 -2.24
CA LYS A 376 19.55 3.65 -2.26
C LYS A 376 18.95 5.00 -1.87
N VAL A 377 17.82 5.40 -2.45
CA VAL A 377 17.17 6.67 -2.12
C VAL A 377 16.62 6.69 -0.69
N GLU A 378 16.04 5.58 -0.21
CA GLU A 378 15.58 5.45 1.18
C GLU A 378 16.74 5.65 2.18
N ALA A 379 17.89 5.01 1.94
CA ALA A 379 19.09 5.18 2.77
C ALA A 379 19.66 6.60 2.71
N ASN A 380 19.67 7.23 1.52
CA ASN A 380 20.15 8.60 1.33
C ASN A 380 19.24 9.64 2.03
N LEU A 381 17.92 9.48 1.96
CA LEU A 381 16.95 10.33 2.66
C LEU A 381 17.10 10.20 4.19
N ALA A 382 17.21 8.97 4.70
CA ALA A 382 17.44 8.72 6.12
C ALA A 382 18.72 9.42 6.63
N LYS A 383 19.83 9.27 5.89
CA LYS A 383 21.11 9.95 6.17
C LYS A 383 20.99 11.48 6.10
N PHE A 384 20.28 12.02 5.11
CA PHE A 384 20.11 13.46 4.94
C PHE A 384 19.33 14.08 6.10
N LEU A 385 18.20 13.48 6.46
CA LEU A 385 17.28 13.93 7.53
C LEU A 385 17.75 13.55 8.95
N ARG A 386 18.85 12.80 9.07
CA ARG A 386 19.37 12.24 10.33
C ARG A 386 18.32 11.38 11.07
N LYS A 387 17.74 10.44 10.32
CA LYS A 387 16.79 9.42 10.78
C LYS A 387 17.36 8.03 10.58
N ASP A 388 16.90 7.06 11.38
CA ASP A 388 17.38 5.68 11.31
C ASP A 388 16.99 5.00 9.99
N ALA A 389 15.79 5.33 9.46
CA ALA A 389 15.29 4.83 8.20
C ALA A 389 14.34 5.82 7.52
N ALA A 390 14.15 5.63 6.22
CA ALA A 390 13.06 6.22 5.46
C ALA A 390 12.36 5.16 4.60
N ILE A 391 11.10 5.43 4.24
CA ILE A 391 10.32 4.69 3.25
C ILE A 391 9.89 5.66 2.15
N VAL A 392 9.94 5.22 0.89
CA VAL A 392 9.55 6.05 -0.27
C VAL A 392 8.23 5.56 -0.88
N TYR A 393 7.37 6.52 -1.22
CA TYR A 393 6.04 6.35 -1.81
C TYR A 393 6.04 6.92 -3.24
N SER A 394 5.28 6.29 -4.15
CA SER A 394 5.24 6.67 -5.57
C SER A 394 4.57 8.02 -5.87
N GLN A 395 3.77 8.56 -4.94
CA GLN A 395 3.11 9.87 -5.08
C GLN A 395 3.16 10.67 -3.77
N GLY A 396 3.48 11.97 -3.85
CA GLY A 396 3.58 12.85 -2.67
C GLY A 396 2.25 13.00 -1.93
N PHE A 397 1.21 13.41 -2.64
CA PHE A 397 -0.14 13.63 -2.07
C PHE A 397 -0.70 12.41 -1.31
N SER A 398 -0.51 11.20 -1.85
CA SER A 398 -1.01 9.97 -1.23
C SER A 398 -0.09 9.40 -0.15
N THR A 399 1.05 10.06 0.13
CA THR A 399 1.99 9.68 1.19
C THR A 399 1.37 9.93 2.56
N ILE A 400 1.14 11.19 2.95
CA ILE A 400 0.67 11.51 4.31
C ILE A 400 -0.72 10.91 4.60
N SER A 401 -1.58 10.88 3.59
CA SER A 401 -2.90 10.24 3.67
C SER A 401 -2.84 8.71 3.77
N SER A 402 -1.69 8.08 3.50
CA SER A 402 -1.39 6.68 3.81
C SER A 402 -0.61 6.48 5.11
N VAL A 403 0.23 7.44 5.52
CA VAL A 403 1.02 7.35 6.77
C VAL A 403 0.09 7.45 7.98
N ILE A 404 -0.78 8.45 8.03
CA ILE A 404 -1.71 8.68 9.15
C ILE A 404 -2.53 7.41 9.46
N PRO A 405 -3.30 6.80 8.53
CA PRO A 405 -4.07 5.60 8.81
C PRO A 405 -3.23 4.32 8.99
N ALA A 406 -1.93 4.30 8.67
CA ALA A 406 -1.07 3.16 9.03
C ALA A 406 -0.86 3.05 10.56
N PHE A 407 -0.85 4.19 11.26
CA PHE A 407 -0.61 4.27 12.71
C PHE A 407 -1.83 4.62 13.55
N CYS A 408 -2.73 5.47 13.03
CA CYS A 408 -3.91 5.95 13.71
C CYS A 408 -5.16 5.19 13.22
N LYS A 409 -5.93 4.64 14.15
CA LYS A 409 -7.16 3.88 13.90
C LYS A 409 -8.28 4.42 14.79
N ARG A 410 -9.52 3.95 14.55
CA ARG A 410 -10.68 4.23 15.41
C ARG A 410 -10.36 4.02 16.89
N GLY A 411 -10.54 5.07 17.68
CA GLY A 411 -10.29 5.11 19.14
C GLY A 411 -8.98 5.79 19.54
N ASP A 412 -8.01 5.93 18.63
CA ASP A 412 -6.84 6.78 18.85
C ASP A 412 -7.21 8.26 18.84
N VAL A 413 -6.34 9.11 19.40
CA VAL A 413 -6.53 10.56 19.48
C VAL A 413 -5.53 11.27 18.57
N ILE A 414 -6.02 12.20 17.75
CA ILE A 414 -5.16 13.08 16.96
C ILE A 414 -5.53 14.53 17.29
N VAL A 415 -4.53 15.29 17.70
CA VAL A 415 -4.58 16.75 17.85
C VAL A 415 -3.99 17.36 16.59
N VAL A 416 -4.67 18.32 15.97
CA VAL A 416 -4.35 18.81 14.64
C VAL A 416 -4.45 20.33 14.59
N ASP A 417 -3.53 20.98 13.88
CA ASP A 417 -3.63 22.40 13.55
C ASP A 417 -4.81 22.67 12.59
N SER A 418 -5.59 23.73 12.80
CA SER A 418 -6.74 24.04 11.92
C SER A 418 -6.34 24.43 10.49
N GLY A 419 -5.10 24.86 10.25
CA GLY A 419 -4.63 25.32 8.93
C GLY A 419 -4.07 24.24 8.00
N VAL A 420 -4.05 22.96 8.41
CA VAL A 420 -3.37 21.87 7.67
C VAL A 420 -3.93 21.61 6.26
N ASN A 421 -3.01 21.29 5.35
CA ASN A 421 -3.27 20.99 3.95
C ASN A 421 -4.28 19.83 3.72
N PHE A 422 -4.88 19.85 2.53
CA PHE A 422 -5.92 18.90 2.13
C PHE A 422 -5.48 17.43 2.19
N ALA A 423 -4.20 17.13 1.94
CA ALA A 423 -3.67 15.76 1.98
C ALA A 423 -3.68 15.20 3.41
N ILE A 424 -3.26 16.02 4.40
CA ILE A 424 -3.39 15.70 5.83
C ILE A 424 -4.86 15.44 6.17
N GLN A 425 -5.76 16.36 5.80
CA GLN A 425 -7.19 16.23 6.11
C GLN A 425 -7.79 14.92 5.58
N LYS A 426 -7.42 14.47 4.38
CA LYS A 426 -7.85 13.15 3.87
C LYS A 426 -7.26 11.98 4.66
N GLY A 427 -6.00 12.06 5.09
CA GLY A 427 -5.41 11.07 6.00
C GLY A 427 -6.14 10.96 7.34
N LEU A 428 -6.54 12.10 7.93
CA LEU A 428 -7.33 12.15 9.15
C LEU A 428 -8.71 11.51 8.96
N GLN A 429 -9.41 11.83 7.87
CA GLN A 429 -10.69 11.23 7.50
C GLN A 429 -10.59 9.70 7.33
N LEU A 430 -9.54 9.22 6.65
CA LEU A 430 -9.28 7.79 6.43
C LEU A 430 -8.93 7.04 7.74
N SER A 431 -8.29 7.69 8.70
CA SER A 431 -7.91 7.09 9.99
C SER A 431 -9.10 6.68 10.86
N ARG A 432 -10.23 7.41 10.73
CA ARG A 432 -11.43 7.30 11.59
C ARG A 432 -11.13 7.48 13.09
N SER A 433 -10.05 8.18 13.43
CA SER A 433 -9.60 8.49 14.79
C SER A 433 -10.45 9.60 15.42
N ASN A 434 -10.29 9.83 16.73
CA ASN A 434 -10.90 10.96 17.41
C ASN A 434 -10.07 12.23 17.13
N LEU A 435 -10.63 13.16 16.34
CA LEU A 435 -9.95 14.37 15.88
C LEU A 435 -10.31 15.56 16.78
N TYR A 436 -9.28 16.23 17.29
CA TYR A 436 -9.39 17.47 18.04
C TYR A 436 -8.52 18.53 17.35
N TRP A 437 -9.06 19.73 17.20
CA TRP A 437 -8.42 20.82 16.48
C TRP A 437 -8.01 21.90 17.47
N TYR A 438 -6.83 22.46 17.29
CA TYR A 438 -6.42 23.70 17.95
C TYR A 438 -6.32 24.82 16.91
N ASP A 439 -6.46 26.06 17.36
CA ASP A 439 -6.48 27.23 16.48
C ASP A 439 -5.13 27.41 15.80
N HIS A 440 -5.14 27.67 14.49
CA HIS A 440 -3.93 27.72 13.65
C HIS A 440 -2.80 28.53 14.29
N GLN A 441 -1.64 27.89 14.47
CA GLN A 441 -0.44 28.47 15.08
C GLN A 441 -0.58 28.95 16.54
N ASP A 442 -1.71 28.73 17.23
CA ASP A 442 -1.86 29.09 18.64
C ASP A 442 -1.39 27.97 19.58
N MET A 443 -0.14 28.11 20.06
CA MET A 443 0.46 27.21 21.04
C MET A 443 -0.27 27.19 22.41
N LYS A 444 -1.04 28.24 22.76
CA LYS A 444 -1.88 28.25 23.97
C LYS A 444 -3.14 27.41 23.77
N SER A 445 -3.75 27.48 22.60
CA SER A 445 -4.87 26.61 22.21
C SER A 445 -4.42 25.14 22.22
N LEU A 446 -3.26 24.85 21.63
CA LEU A 446 -2.62 23.53 21.68
C LEU A 446 -2.37 23.07 23.13
N GLU A 447 -1.75 23.89 23.98
CA GLU A 447 -1.51 23.52 25.39
C GLU A 447 -2.82 23.26 26.16
N ALA A 448 -3.82 24.12 25.99
CA ALA A 448 -5.12 23.99 26.66
C ALA A 448 -5.81 22.67 26.26
N LEU A 449 -5.77 22.32 24.98
CA LEU A 449 -6.33 21.09 24.44
C LEU A 449 -5.57 19.84 24.93
N LEU A 450 -4.24 19.82 24.86
CA LEU A 450 -3.43 18.71 25.37
C LEU A 450 -3.62 18.50 26.89
N SER A 451 -3.73 19.59 27.65
CA SER A 451 -4.04 19.58 29.08
C SER A 451 -5.46 19.08 29.38
N HIS A 452 -6.45 19.42 28.55
CA HIS A 452 -7.80 18.87 28.63
C HIS A 452 -7.79 17.35 28.40
N LEU A 453 -7.20 16.89 27.29
CA LEU A 453 -7.15 15.49 26.90
C LEU A 453 -6.41 14.61 27.91
N ASN A 454 -5.32 15.11 28.52
CA ASN A 454 -4.64 14.38 29.59
C ASN A 454 -5.50 14.26 30.85
N ARG A 455 -6.28 15.29 31.22
CA ARG A 455 -7.22 15.23 32.35
C ARG A 455 -8.39 14.30 32.06
N GLU A 456 -8.91 14.28 30.84
CA GLU A 456 -9.96 13.35 30.42
C GLU A 456 -9.46 11.89 30.47
N GLN A 457 -8.28 11.61 29.90
CA GLN A 457 -7.68 10.28 29.92
C GLN A 457 -7.40 9.78 31.35
N ALA A 458 -6.94 10.64 32.25
CA ALA A 458 -6.73 10.28 33.65
C ALA A 458 -8.04 9.93 34.39
N ARG A 459 -9.17 10.51 33.96
CA ARG A 459 -10.52 10.23 34.53
C ARG A 459 -11.17 8.99 33.92
N SER A 460 -10.92 8.70 32.65
CA SER A 460 -11.70 7.72 31.87
C SER A 460 -11.55 6.26 32.33
N ARG A 461 -10.48 5.94 33.10
CA ARG A 461 -10.04 4.58 33.47
C ARG A 461 -9.79 3.63 32.28
N LYS A 462 -9.86 4.13 31.03
CA LYS A 462 -9.59 3.34 29.82
C LYS A 462 -8.08 3.15 29.63
N PRO A 463 -7.64 2.08 28.94
CA PRO A 463 -6.24 1.97 28.54
C PRO A 463 -5.80 3.18 27.71
N LEU A 464 -4.52 3.53 27.79
CA LEU A 464 -3.95 4.63 27.02
C LEU A 464 -3.93 4.26 25.52
N THR A 465 -4.69 5.00 24.71
CA THR A 465 -4.68 4.85 23.25
C THR A 465 -3.47 5.54 22.62
N ARG A 466 -3.23 5.36 21.32
CA ARG A 466 -2.17 6.11 20.64
C ARG A 466 -2.62 7.56 20.47
N ARG A 467 -1.66 8.48 20.61
CA ARG A 467 -1.93 9.92 20.63
C ARG A 467 -0.89 10.66 19.82
N PHE A 468 -1.34 11.46 18.86
CA PHE A 468 -0.52 12.18 17.90
C PHE A 468 -0.88 13.66 17.89
N ILE A 469 0.12 14.49 17.64
CA ILE A 469 0.00 15.86 17.14
C ILE A 469 0.37 15.79 15.65
N VAL A 470 -0.44 16.40 14.79
CA VAL A 470 -0.22 16.49 13.34
C VAL A 470 -0.22 17.96 12.93
N THR A 471 0.85 18.41 12.29
CA THR A 471 0.99 19.77 11.77
C THR A 471 1.91 19.82 10.55
N GLU A 472 1.89 20.92 9.82
CA GLU A 472 2.86 21.23 8.76
C GLU A 472 4.04 22.02 9.31
N ALA A 473 5.21 21.88 8.70
CA ALA A 473 6.38 22.68 9.01
C ALA A 473 6.34 24.07 8.37
N VAL A 474 5.98 24.11 7.08
CA VAL A 474 5.57 25.31 6.32
C VAL A 474 4.19 24.99 5.77
N PHE A 475 3.19 25.78 6.12
CA PHE A 475 1.81 25.53 5.70
C PHE A 475 1.59 25.89 4.23
N GLU A 476 0.98 25.00 3.45
CA GLU A 476 0.65 25.27 2.02
C GLU A 476 -0.35 26.42 1.84
N SER A 477 -1.21 26.63 2.84
CA SER A 477 -2.37 27.51 2.80
C SER A 477 -1.99 29.00 2.88
N ASP A 478 -1.08 29.36 3.78
CA ASP A 478 -0.63 30.75 4.00
C ASP A 478 0.89 30.97 4.03
N GLY A 479 1.69 29.91 3.99
CA GLY A 479 3.15 29.98 4.07
C GLY A 479 3.71 30.32 5.44
N SER A 480 2.93 30.21 6.53
CA SER A 480 3.43 30.34 7.91
C SER A 480 4.33 29.16 8.30
N ILE A 481 5.17 29.34 9.34
CA ILE A 481 6.13 28.32 9.82
C ILE A 481 5.76 27.90 11.24
N SER A 482 5.68 26.59 11.51
CA SER A 482 5.32 26.06 12.84
C SER A 482 6.39 26.34 13.90
N ASP A 483 5.98 26.72 15.12
CA ASP A 483 6.86 26.83 16.29
C ASP A 483 7.26 25.43 16.83
N LEU A 484 8.21 24.80 16.14
CA LEU A 484 8.66 23.45 16.48
C LEU A 484 9.22 23.32 17.92
N PRO A 485 10.01 24.26 18.47
CA PRO A 485 10.44 24.21 19.86
C PRO A 485 9.27 24.08 20.86
N HIS A 486 8.26 24.94 20.79
CA HIS A 486 7.11 24.86 21.70
C HIS A 486 6.28 23.59 21.47
N ILE A 487 6.09 23.15 20.22
CA ILE A 487 5.42 21.88 19.92
C ILE A 487 6.18 20.68 20.53
N VAL A 488 7.52 20.71 20.49
CA VAL A 488 8.39 19.67 21.09
C VAL A 488 8.30 19.67 22.62
N ASP A 489 8.26 20.84 23.26
CA ASP A 489 8.07 20.92 24.72
C ASP A 489 6.68 20.41 25.13
N LEU A 490 5.64 20.80 24.39
CA LEU A 490 4.26 20.38 24.66
C LEU A 490 4.05 18.88 24.43
N LYS A 491 4.55 18.30 23.33
CA LYS A 491 4.45 16.83 23.11
C LYS A 491 5.17 16.05 24.23
N ASN A 492 6.31 16.56 24.70
CA ASN A 492 7.13 15.89 25.72
C ASN A 492 6.52 16.02 27.12
N LYS A 493 5.90 17.17 27.42
CA LYS A 493 5.11 17.42 28.63
C LYS A 493 3.87 16.54 28.70
N PHE A 494 3.06 16.50 27.65
CA PHE A 494 1.77 15.80 27.65
C PHE A 494 1.82 14.34 27.16
N LYS A 495 2.96 13.86 26.66
CA LYS A 495 3.21 12.50 26.12
C LYS A 495 2.39 12.19 24.86
N PHE A 496 2.60 13.00 23.83
CA PHE A 496 2.09 12.81 22.47
C PHE A 496 3.25 12.54 21.50
N ARG A 497 2.96 11.87 20.38
CA ARG A 497 3.90 11.74 19.25
C ARG A 497 3.69 12.87 18.26
N LEU A 498 4.70 13.28 17.52
CA LEU A 498 4.62 14.31 16.49
C LEU A 498 4.80 13.71 15.09
N LEU A 499 3.78 13.88 14.25
CA LEU A 499 3.88 13.68 12.81
C LEU A 499 3.94 15.07 12.18
N LEU A 500 5.07 15.38 11.55
CA LEU A 500 5.35 16.67 10.93
C LEU A 500 5.41 16.48 9.41
N ASP A 501 4.60 17.25 8.68
CA ASP A 501 4.70 17.34 7.22
C ASP A 501 5.72 18.42 6.84
N GLU A 502 6.82 17.99 6.23
CA GLU A 502 7.93 18.83 5.81
C GLU A 502 8.02 18.98 4.27
N SER A 503 6.90 18.78 3.56
CA SER A 503 6.82 18.81 2.09
C SER A 503 7.32 20.11 1.43
N TYR A 504 7.19 21.25 2.13
CA TYR A 504 7.59 22.57 1.65
C TYR A 504 8.80 23.18 2.39
N SER A 505 9.27 22.53 3.46
CA SER A 505 10.40 22.97 4.30
C SER A 505 11.69 22.17 4.06
N VAL A 506 11.58 20.87 3.77
CA VAL A 506 12.75 20.07 3.37
C VAL A 506 13.25 20.53 2.00
N GLY A 507 14.52 20.92 1.97
CA GLY A 507 15.20 21.53 0.83
C GLY A 507 14.92 23.03 0.63
N SER A 508 14.30 23.71 1.60
CA SER A 508 14.10 25.17 1.58
C SER A 508 14.46 25.87 2.90
N LEU A 509 14.23 25.19 4.04
CA LEU A 509 14.56 25.64 5.39
C LEU A 509 15.74 24.89 6.00
N GLY A 510 16.40 25.55 6.95
CA GLY A 510 17.62 25.07 7.59
C GLY A 510 18.87 25.36 6.76
N ARG A 511 20.03 25.46 7.42
CA ARG A 511 21.31 25.86 6.79
C ARG A 511 21.75 24.96 5.63
N THR A 512 21.32 23.70 5.62
CA THR A 512 21.62 22.71 4.58
C THR A 512 20.35 22.06 4.01
N GLY A 513 19.20 22.74 4.12
CA GLY A 513 17.94 22.26 3.57
C GLY A 513 17.34 21.05 4.30
N ARG A 514 17.72 20.76 5.55
CA ARG A 514 17.15 19.60 6.27
C ARG A 514 15.72 19.82 6.80
N GLY A 515 15.15 21.01 6.61
CA GLY A 515 13.82 21.33 7.11
C GLY A 515 13.83 22.01 8.49
N LEU A 516 12.67 21.99 9.14
CA LEU A 516 12.32 22.80 10.28
C LEU A 516 13.12 22.48 11.55
N ALA A 517 13.44 21.20 11.75
CA ALA A 517 14.31 20.77 12.85
C ALA A 517 15.70 21.43 12.76
N GLU A 518 16.28 21.56 11.56
CA GLU A 518 17.56 22.25 11.38
C GLU A 518 17.42 23.79 11.42
N HIS A 519 16.27 24.34 11.01
CA HIS A 519 15.99 25.77 11.12
C HIS A 519 15.98 26.25 12.59
N TYR A 520 15.28 25.54 13.48
CA TYR A 520 15.24 25.84 14.91
C TYR A 520 16.35 25.17 15.74
N ASN A 521 17.27 24.44 15.09
CA ASN A 521 18.37 23.71 15.75
C ASN A 521 17.88 22.67 16.79
N VAL A 522 16.69 22.11 16.57
CA VAL A 522 16.06 21.04 17.35
C VAL A 522 16.65 19.70 16.92
N ASP A 523 16.92 18.81 17.88
CA ASP A 523 17.34 17.43 17.57
C ASP A 523 16.26 16.72 16.72
N PRO A 524 16.58 16.23 15.51
CA PRO A 524 15.64 15.47 14.69
C PRO A 524 15.00 14.29 15.44
N SER A 525 15.62 13.73 16.48
CA SER A 525 15.03 12.67 17.30
C SER A 525 13.69 13.07 17.96
N GLN A 526 13.45 14.37 18.17
CA GLN A 526 12.22 14.90 18.78
C GLN A 526 10.98 14.86 17.88
N VAL A 527 11.13 14.67 16.57
CA VAL A 527 10.01 14.51 15.63
C VAL A 527 9.79 13.02 15.38
N ASP A 528 8.66 12.43 15.79
CA ASP A 528 8.48 10.97 15.66
C ASP A 528 8.39 10.52 14.20
N MET A 529 7.70 11.27 13.34
CA MET A 529 7.54 10.96 11.92
C MET A 529 7.71 12.24 11.09
N VAL A 530 8.68 12.23 10.18
CA VAL A 530 8.89 13.30 9.19
C VAL A 530 8.34 12.81 7.86
N VAL A 531 7.25 13.41 7.38
CA VAL A 531 6.68 13.14 6.06
C VAL A 531 7.13 14.24 5.10
N GLY A 532 7.31 13.95 3.82
CA GLY A 532 7.64 14.99 2.84
C GLY A 532 7.45 14.58 1.40
N ASN A 533 7.58 15.56 0.50
CA ASN A 533 7.33 15.45 -0.93
C ASN A 533 8.64 15.51 -1.72
N LEU A 534 8.76 14.70 -2.77
CA LEU A 534 9.94 14.67 -3.65
C LEU A 534 9.76 15.55 -4.91
N ALA A 535 8.53 16.00 -5.19
CA ALA A 535 8.22 16.88 -6.32
C ALA A 535 8.62 18.36 -6.12
N THR A 536 9.06 18.74 -4.91
CA THR A 536 9.47 20.10 -4.58
C THR A 536 10.99 20.28 -4.77
N SER A 537 11.76 20.38 -3.69
CA SER A 537 13.20 20.67 -3.69
C SER A 537 14.09 19.63 -4.38
N PHE A 538 13.58 18.41 -4.59
CA PHE A 538 14.32 17.31 -5.21
C PHE A 538 14.06 17.14 -6.72
N ALA A 539 13.16 17.94 -7.29
CA ALA A 539 12.88 17.97 -8.73
C ALA A 539 12.48 16.61 -9.35
N THR A 540 11.83 15.73 -8.60
CA THR A 540 11.32 14.44 -9.09
C THR A 540 9.81 14.30 -8.85
N ALA A 541 9.34 13.16 -8.37
CA ALA A 541 7.97 12.96 -7.89
C ALA A 541 7.93 11.81 -6.87
N GLY A 542 6.88 11.78 -6.07
CA GLY A 542 6.71 10.85 -4.96
C GLY A 542 6.76 11.55 -3.62
N GLY A 543 6.81 10.76 -2.55
CA GLY A 543 6.98 11.27 -1.20
C GLY A 543 7.76 10.29 -0.33
N PHE A 544 8.02 10.67 0.91
CA PHE A 544 8.73 9.84 1.85
C PHE A 544 8.17 9.98 3.27
N CYS A 545 8.46 8.99 4.11
CA CYS A 545 8.32 9.07 5.55
C CYS A 545 9.61 8.60 6.22
N ALA A 546 10.23 9.45 7.04
CA ALA A 546 11.49 9.18 7.72
C ALA A 546 11.30 9.16 9.25
N SER A 547 11.78 8.09 9.89
CA SER A 547 11.52 7.77 11.30
C SER A 547 12.48 6.66 11.78
N THR A 548 12.11 5.94 12.85
CA THR A 548 12.81 4.73 13.29
C THR A 548 12.61 3.56 12.33
N VAL A 549 13.47 2.56 12.43
CA VAL A 549 13.42 1.34 11.60
C VAL A 549 12.08 0.60 11.77
N GLU A 550 11.52 0.60 12.98
CA GLU A 550 10.24 -0.06 13.32
C GLU A 550 9.07 0.64 12.65
N VAL A 551 9.05 1.97 12.68
CA VAL A 551 8.02 2.80 12.03
C VAL A 551 8.07 2.63 10.51
N VAL A 552 9.26 2.58 9.92
CA VAL A 552 9.43 2.30 8.48
C VAL A 552 8.98 0.89 8.12
N LYS A 553 9.39 -0.14 8.87
CA LYS A 553 8.96 -1.53 8.64
C LYS A 553 7.44 -1.71 8.78
N HIS A 554 6.80 -1.06 9.75
CA HIS A 554 5.36 -1.10 9.93
C HIS A 554 4.59 -0.55 8.72
N GLN A 555 5.09 0.54 8.11
CA GLN A 555 4.50 1.13 6.91
C GLN A 555 4.57 0.22 5.68
N ARG A 556 5.63 -0.59 5.53
CA ARG A 556 5.77 -1.50 4.37
C ARG A 556 4.63 -2.52 4.23
N ILE A 557 3.92 -2.81 5.31
CA ILE A 557 2.78 -3.75 5.34
C ILE A 557 1.44 -3.11 5.73
N ASN A 558 1.42 -1.88 6.29
CA ASN A 558 0.19 -1.19 6.70
C ASN A 558 -0.12 0.09 5.90
N GLY A 559 0.82 0.62 5.12
CA GLY A 559 0.62 1.81 4.31
C GLY A 559 -0.12 1.49 3.02
N SER A 560 -1.41 1.81 2.93
CA SER A 560 -2.25 1.51 1.77
C SER A 560 -1.64 1.95 0.43
N SER A 561 -1.11 3.17 0.33
CA SER A 561 -0.47 3.67 -0.91
C SER A 561 0.87 3.00 -1.22
N PHE A 562 1.52 2.36 -0.24
CA PHE A 562 2.75 1.60 -0.45
C PHE A 562 2.46 0.14 -0.83
N VAL A 563 1.43 -0.46 -0.25
CA VAL A 563 1.08 -1.89 -0.48
C VAL A 563 0.31 -2.07 -1.79
N PHE A 564 -0.62 -1.16 -2.11
CA PHE A 564 -1.59 -1.33 -3.20
C PHE A 564 -1.38 -0.37 -4.40
N SER A 565 -0.29 0.39 -4.43
CA SER A 565 0.08 1.21 -5.60
C SER A 565 1.39 0.72 -6.21
N ALA A 566 1.56 0.91 -7.53
CA ALA A 566 2.81 0.61 -8.21
C ALA A 566 3.99 1.36 -7.56
N ALA A 567 5.14 0.71 -7.53
CA ALA A 567 6.37 1.33 -7.06
C ALA A 567 6.75 2.53 -7.93
N MET A 568 7.60 3.40 -7.37
CA MET A 568 8.11 4.55 -8.10
C MET A 568 8.91 4.10 -9.35
N PRO A 569 8.81 4.81 -10.47
CA PRO A 569 9.78 4.71 -11.56
C PRO A 569 11.22 4.91 -11.08
N VAL A 570 12.09 3.95 -11.40
CA VAL A 570 13.51 3.91 -10.96
C VAL A 570 14.26 5.21 -11.30
N MET A 571 13.95 5.82 -12.44
CA MET A 571 14.50 7.12 -12.85
C MET A 571 14.21 8.26 -11.86
N MET A 572 13.06 8.25 -11.16
CA MET A 572 12.68 9.27 -10.17
C MET A 572 13.30 8.99 -8.80
N ALA A 573 13.41 7.71 -8.41
CA ALA A 573 14.16 7.31 -7.21
C ALA A 573 15.64 7.74 -7.31
N ASN A 574 16.27 7.49 -8.47
CA ASN A 574 17.64 7.95 -8.70
C ASN A 574 17.76 9.46 -8.87
N GLY A 575 16.81 10.13 -9.55
CA GLY A 575 16.82 11.60 -9.66
C GLY A 575 16.85 12.28 -8.28
N THR A 576 16.13 11.73 -7.31
CA THR A 576 16.15 12.18 -5.91
C THR A 576 17.53 11.98 -5.25
N THR A 577 18.21 10.88 -5.57
CA THR A 577 19.60 10.65 -5.13
C THR A 577 20.57 11.68 -5.72
N VAL A 578 20.46 11.99 -7.01
CA VAL A 578 21.28 13.04 -7.66
C VAL A 578 20.98 14.42 -7.06
N ALA A 579 19.71 14.72 -6.77
CA ALA A 579 19.34 15.96 -6.11
C ALA A 579 19.98 16.06 -4.71
N LEU A 580 19.90 15.00 -3.90
CA LEU A 580 20.57 14.94 -2.59
C LEU A 580 22.10 15.11 -2.68
N GLU A 581 22.72 14.51 -3.69
CA GLU A 581 24.16 14.67 -3.97
C GLU A 581 24.50 16.13 -4.34
N LYS A 582 23.69 16.80 -5.18
CA LYS A 582 23.86 18.22 -5.51
C LYS A 582 23.64 19.15 -4.32
N LEU A 583 22.59 18.95 -3.53
CA LEU A 583 22.32 19.76 -2.33
C LEU A 583 23.45 19.66 -1.28
N ALA A 584 24.19 18.53 -1.26
CA ALA A 584 25.38 18.37 -0.43
C ALA A 584 26.64 19.05 -1.02
N GLN A 585 26.75 19.16 -2.36
CA GLN A 585 27.87 19.79 -3.05
C GLN A 585 27.73 21.32 -3.18
N GLU A 586 26.51 21.83 -3.28
CA GLU A 586 26.18 23.23 -3.57
C GLU A 586 25.43 23.92 -2.40
N PRO A 587 26.02 24.05 -1.18
CA PRO A 587 25.34 24.63 -0.02
C PRO A 587 24.96 26.12 -0.20
N GLY A 588 25.51 26.79 -1.21
CA GLY A 588 25.13 28.15 -1.59
C GLY A 588 23.69 28.27 -2.12
N LEU A 589 23.07 27.18 -2.60
CA LEU A 589 21.69 27.20 -3.11
C LEU A 589 20.69 27.71 -2.07
N PHE A 590 20.78 27.25 -0.82
CA PHE A 590 19.89 27.69 0.25
C PHE A 590 20.11 29.15 0.64
N GLN A 591 21.36 29.64 0.58
CA GLN A 591 21.66 31.05 0.83
C GLN A 591 21.11 31.95 -0.29
N ALA A 592 21.19 31.51 -1.55
CA ALA A 592 20.59 32.21 -2.68
C ALA A 592 19.05 32.23 -2.60
N LEU A 593 18.42 31.11 -2.27
CA LEU A 593 16.97 31.04 -2.03
C LEU A 593 16.54 32.03 -0.93
N GLN A 594 17.22 32.01 0.22
CA GLN A 594 16.89 32.90 1.35
C GLN A 594 17.09 34.37 0.99
N LYS A 595 18.17 34.75 0.29
CA LYS A 595 18.32 36.11 -0.26
C LYS A 595 17.17 36.49 -1.20
N ASN A 596 16.78 35.59 -2.10
CA ASN A 596 15.70 35.85 -3.06
C ASN A 596 14.35 36.05 -2.37
N ILE A 597 14.05 35.30 -1.30
CA ILE A 597 12.89 35.54 -0.42
C ILE A 597 12.95 36.96 0.15
N HIS A 598 14.09 37.35 0.74
CA HIS A 598 14.29 38.69 1.32
C HIS A 598 14.16 39.82 0.29
N ILE A 599 14.58 39.62 -0.96
CA ILE A 599 14.41 40.59 -2.05
C ILE A 599 12.93 40.78 -2.40
N ILE A 600 12.18 39.69 -2.56
CA ILE A 600 10.73 39.76 -2.84
C ILE A 600 10.00 40.46 -1.69
N ARG A 601 10.32 40.08 -0.45
CA ARG A 601 9.80 40.71 0.78
C ARG A 601 10.07 42.19 0.84
N HIS A 602 11.33 42.61 0.66
CA HIS A 602 11.72 44.03 0.69
C HIS A 602 10.96 44.90 -0.32
N VAL A 603 10.55 44.33 -1.46
CA VAL A 603 9.79 45.05 -2.50
C VAL A 603 8.28 45.08 -2.22
N LEU A 604 7.72 44.04 -1.59
CA LEU A 604 6.27 43.89 -1.39
C LEU A 604 5.78 44.27 0.01
N ASP A 605 6.53 44.02 1.07
CA ASP A 605 6.14 44.35 2.46
C ASP A 605 5.79 45.84 2.67
N PRO A 606 6.40 46.83 1.98
CA PRO A 606 6.00 48.24 2.09
C PRO A 606 4.62 48.58 1.50
N MET A 607 3.98 47.68 0.75
CA MET A 607 2.68 47.92 0.11
C MET A 607 1.53 47.85 1.11
N HIS A 608 0.94 49.00 1.43
CA HIS A 608 -0.14 49.10 2.42
C HIS A 608 -1.47 48.43 1.99
N GLN A 609 -1.67 48.20 0.68
CA GLN A 609 -2.89 47.63 0.10
C GLN A 609 -2.97 46.10 0.23
N ILE A 610 -1.90 45.44 0.66
CA ILE A 610 -1.82 43.99 0.80
C ILE A 610 -1.49 43.59 2.25
N THR A 611 -1.65 42.30 2.52
CA THR A 611 -1.20 41.60 3.72
C THR A 611 -0.46 40.34 3.27
N ILE A 612 0.66 40.01 3.91
CA ILE A 612 1.46 38.83 3.60
C ILE A 612 1.56 37.98 4.88
N PRO A 613 0.65 36.99 5.10
CA PRO A 613 0.60 36.20 6.32
C PRO A 613 1.75 35.19 6.48
N SER A 614 2.41 34.80 5.38
CA SER A 614 3.55 33.87 5.39
C SER A 614 4.67 34.34 6.32
N ASP A 615 5.54 33.43 6.76
CA ASP A 615 6.75 33.80 7.52
C ASP A 615 7.75 34.57 6.63
N PRO A 616 8.58 35.50 7.16
CA PRO A 616 9.62 36.17 6.39
C PRO A 616 10.68 35.26 5.76
N ASN A 617 10.91 34.05 6.31
CA ASN A 617 11.86 33.06 5.81
C ASN A 617 11.21 32.00 4.91
N SER A 618 9.88 32.05 4.74
CA SER A 618 9.12 31.07 3.96
C SER A 618 9.37 31.23 2.47
N PRO A 619 9.61 30.13 1.72
CA PRO A 619 9.70 30.18 0.27
C PRO A 619 8.31 30.28 -0.39
N LEU A 620 7.23 30.10 0.37
CA LEU A 620 5.84 30.29 -0.05
C LEU A 620 5.36 31.64 0.46
N ILE A 621 5.37 32.65 -0.41
CA ILE A 621 4.95 34.01 -0.08
C ILE A 621 3.51 34.19 -0.56
N HIS A 622 2.57 34.30 0.38
CA HIS A 622 1.15 34.49 0.06
C HIS A 622 0.78 35.96 0.13
N VAL A 623 0.30 36.54 -0.98
CA VAL A 623 -0.16 37.92 -1.03
C VAL A 623 -1.69 37.95 -0.99
N GLN A 624 -2.24 38.52 0.09
CA GLN A 624 -3.67 38.73 0.28
C GLN A 624 -4.01 40.21 0.10
N ILE A 625 -5.19 40.50 -0.45
CA ILE A 625 -5.69 41.87 -0.58
C ILE A 625 -6.12 42.35 0.81
N ARG A 626 -5.62 43.50 1.26
CA ARG A 626 -6.11 44.11 2.51
C ARG A 626 -7.51 44.64 2.26
N SER A 627 -8.52 43.93 2.76
CA SER A 627 -9.92 44.30 2.56
C SER A 627 -10.19 45.72 3.08
N LYS A 628 -10.51 46.62 2.14
CA LYS A 628 -11.35 47.79 2.39
C LYS A 628 -12.80 47.31 2.24
N GLU A 629 -13.76 48.04 2.80
CA GLU A 629 -15.22 47.77 2.68
C GLU A 629 -15.72 47.53 1.23
N ARG A 630 -14.91 47.95 0.25
CA ARG A 630 -15.09 47.80 -1.19
C ARG A 630 -14.90 46.38 -1.76
N PHE A 631 -14.30 45.43 -1.03
CA PHE A 631 -13.98 44.08 -1.52
C PHE A 631 -14.50 42.99 -0.59
N SER A 632 -15.82 42.85 -0.53
CA SER A 632 -16.52 42.11 0.53
C SER A 632 -16.78 40.63 0.24
N SER A 633 -16.61 40.17 -1.01
CA SER A 633 -16.89 38.77 -1.38
C SER A 633 -15.63 38.01 -1.80
N ARG A 634 -15.58 36.71 -1.46
CA ARG A 634 -14.49 35.79 -1.84
C ARG A 634 -14.26 35.76 -3.35
N LYS A 635 -15.33 35.62 -4.15
CA LYS A 635 -15.28 35.63 -5.61
C LYS A 635 -14.72 36.93 -6.20
N GLU A 636 -15.01 38.07 -5.58
CA GLU A 636 -14.45 39.36 -6.01
C GLU A 636 -12.94 39.43 -5.75
N GLN A 637 -12.47 38.96 -4.59
CA GLN A 637 -11.04 38.88 -4.30
C GLN A 637 -10.32 37.93 -5.28
N GLU A 638 -10.88 36.73 -5.53
CA GLU A 638 -10.36 35.76 -6.52
C GLU A 638 -10.31 36.37 -7.94
N ARG A 639 -11.31 37.17 -8.32
CA ARG A 639 -11.32 37.91 -9.60
C ARG A 639 -10.23 38.98 -9.67
N ILE A 640 -10.01 39.75 -8.60
CA ILE A 640 -8.97 40.78 -8.54
C ILE A 640 -7.57 40.15 -8.58
N LEU A 641 -7.35 39.07 -7.81
CA LEU A 641 -6.10 38.29 -7.87
C LEU A 641 -5.85 37.73 -9.28
N ARG A 642 -6.91 37.34 -10.02
CA ARG A 642 -6.82 36.87 -11.41
C ARG A 642 -6.41 37.98 -12.37
N GLN A 643 -6.84 39.22 -12.12
CA GLN A 643 -6.39 40.39 -12.88
C GLN A 643 -4.91 40.70 -12.62
N ILE A 644 -4.46 40.62 -11.36
CA ILE A 644 -3.05 40.79 -10.99
C ILE A 644 -2.18 39.71 -11.65
N GLU A 645 -2.59 38.45 -11.57
CA GLU A 645 -1.93 37.31 -12.23
C GLU A 645 -1.82 37.50 -13.75
N ARG A 646 -2.93 37.83 -14.42
CA ARG A 646 -2.96 38.08 -15.87
C ARG A 646 -2.09 39.29 -16.27
N LEU A 647 -2.05 40.34 -15.46
CA LEU A 647 -1.20 41.51 -15.71
C LEU A 647 0.29 41.19 -15.52
N ALA A 648 0.65 40.50 -14.43
CA ALA A 648 2.00 40.06 -14.16
C ALA A 648 2.55 39.13 -15.25
N LEU A 649 1.75 38.17 -15.74
CA LEU A 649 2.16 37.29 -16.84
C LEU A 649 2.35 38.05 -18.15
N ASN A 650 1.49 39.03 -18.44
CA ASN A 650 1.66 39.91 -19.59
C ASN A 650 2.92 40.80 -19.50
N GLN A 651 3.39 41.10 -18.28
CA GLN A 651 4.65 41.82 -18.03
C GLN A 651 5.89 40.90 -17.90
N GLY A 652 5.69 39.57 -17.89
CA GLY A 652 6.78 38.59 -17.91
C GLY A 652 7.03 37.83 -16.60
N VAL A 653 6.07 37.78 -15.67
CA VAL A 653 6.17 37.00 -14.42
C VAL A 653 4.99 36.04 -14.28
N LEU A 654 5.27 34.73 -14.22
CA LEU A 654 4.30 33.69 -13.94
C LEU A 654 4.20 33.45 -12.43
N VAL A 655 3.00 33.67 -11.90
CA VAL A 655 2.55 33.39 -10.52
C VAL A 655 1.20 32.69 -10.60
N CYS A 656 0.70 32.13 -9.50
CA CYS A 656 -0.60 31.46 -9.48
C CYS A 656 -1.42 31.85 -8.24
N GLN A 657 -2.75 31.79 -8.33
CA GLN A 657 -3.57 31.81 -7.12
C GLN A 657 -3.34 30.54 -6.30
N SER A 658 -3.42 30.65 -4.97
CA SER A 658 -3.50 29.47 -4.12
C SER A 658 -4.88 28.83 -4.27
N PRO A 659 -5.00 27.58 -4.77
CA PRO A 659 -6.28 26.92 -4.89
C PRO A 659 -6.79 26.53 -3.50
N HIS A 660 -8.03 26.91 -3.19
CA HIS A 660 -8.67 26.51 -1.94
C HIS A 660 -9.54 25.27 -2.17
N SER A 661 -9.24 24.18 -1.45
CA SER A 661 -10.10 23.01 -1.37
C SER A 661 -10.90 23.07 -0.07
N ALA A 662 -12.22 22.93 -0.14
CA ALA A 662 -13.08 22.94 1.03
C ALA A 662 -12.63 21.88 2.05
N SER A 663 -12.52 22.28 3.31
CA SER A 663 -12.03 21.42 4.38
C SER A 663 -13.01 20.31 4.75
N ILE A 664 -12.53 19.28 5.45
CA ILE A 664 -13.38 18.20 5.98
C ILE A 664 -14.37 18.66 7.07
N ARG A 665 -14.28 19.94 7.46
CA ARG A 665 -15.15 20.68 8.38
C ARG A 665 -15.22 22.12 7.88
N PRO A 666 -16.41 22.65 7.51
CA PRO A 666 -16.53 24.03 7.04
C PRO A 666 -16.02 25.08 8.05
N GLU A 667 -16.07 24.77 9.34
CA GLU A 667 -15.60 25.64 10.42
C GLU A 667 -14.06 25.84 10.42
N LEU A 668 -13.31 25.03 9.67
CA LEU A 668 -11.86 25.19 9.49
C LEU A 668 -11.52 26.13 8.32
N ASP A 669 -12.49 26.46 7.47
CA ASP A 669 -12.32 27.40 6.35
C ASP A 669 -12.57 28.86 6.79
N GLU A 670 -12.54 29.13 8.10
CA GLU A 670 -12.69 30.45 8.73
C GLU A 670 -11.36 30.96 9.28
N GLY A 671 -10.61 31.72 8.50
CA GLY A 671 -9.36 32.37 8.95
C GLY A 671 -8.52 32.97 7.83
N PRO A 672 -7.36 33.59 8.16
CA PRO A 672 -6.40 34.10 7.16
C PRO A 672 -5.93 33.02 6.18
N TRP A 673 -5.67 31.79 6.65
CA TRP A 673 -5.24 30.65 5.82
C TRP A 673 -6.27 30.20 4.79
N ALA A 674 -7.55 30.51 4.99
CA ALA A 674 -8.63 30.20 4.06
C ALA A 674 -8.91 31.33 3.05
N GLN A 675 -8.33 32.53 3.25
CA GLN A 675 -8.54 33.67 2.35
C GLN A 675 -7.86 33.46 0.98
N PRO A 676 -8.48 33.91 -0.12
CA PRO A 676 -7.83 33.96 -1.43
C PRO A 676 -6.49 34.69 -1.38
N SER A 677 -5.45 34.08 -1.98
CA SER A 677 -4.11 34.66 -2.04
C SER A 677 -3.46 34.40 -3.39
N LEU A 678 -2.64 35.36 -3.84
CA LEU A 678 -1.67 35.15 -4.92
C LEU A 678 -0.43 34.50 -4.30
N ARG A 679 -0.10 33.28 -4.71
CA ARG A 679 1.05 32.54 -4.19
C ARG A 679 2.26 32.78 -5.07
N ILE A 680 3.30 33.32 -4.45
CA ILE A 680 4.60 33.58 -5.05
C ILE A 680 5.58 32.57 -4.44
N VAL A 681 6.18 31.74 -5.30
CA VAL A 681 7.11 30.69 -4.90
C VAL A 681 8.54 31.14 -5.21
N ALA A 682 9.33 31.39 -4.18
CA ALA A 682 10.73 31.80 -4.33
C ALA A 682 11.61 30.63 -4.81
N THR A 683 12.66 30.93 -5.57
CA THR A 683 13.60 29.93 -6.11
C THR A 683 15.03 30.47 -6.11
N SER A 684 16.03 29.60 -5.89
CA SER A 684 17.45 29.91 -6.11
C SER A 684 17.86 29.94 -7.58
N ALA A 685 16.98 29.54 -8.51
CA ALA A 685 17.27 29.48 -9.95
C ALA A 685 17.30 30.85 -10.65
N LEU A 686 16.74 31.88 -10.01
CA LEU A 686 16.79 33.27 -10.46
C LEU A 686 17.94 33.99 -9.76
N SER A 687 18.68 34.82 -10.49
CA SER A 687 19.69 35.70 -9.91
C SER A 687 19.02 36.82 -9.10
N GLU A 688 19.76 37.41 -8.14
CA GLU A 688 19.27 38.51 -7.30
C GLU A 688 18.67 39.67 -8.13
N ALA A 689 19.23 39.95 -9.31
CA ALA A 689 18.74 40.96 -10.24
C ALA A 689 17.41 40.56 -10.92
N GLU A 690 17.27 39.32 -11.38
CA GLU A 690 16.04 38.80 -11.98
C GLU A 690 14.92 38.68 -10.94
N THR A 691 15.23 38.23 -9.73
CA THR A 691 14.28 38.19 -8.60
C THR A 691 13.80 39.58 -8.25
N LYS A 692 14.69 40.57 -8.19
CA LYS A 692 14.30 41.98 -7.98
C LYS A 692 13.41 42.48 -9.12
N GLN A 693 13.76 42.20 -10.38
CA GLN A 693 12.95 42.58 -11.54
C GLN A 693 11.55 41.95 -11.49
N ALA A 694 11.45 40.67 -11.15
CA ALA A 694 10.17 39.98 -11.01
C ALA A 694 9.32 40.57 -9.85
N ALA A 695 9.95 40.89 -8.72
CA ALA A 695 9.27 41.54 -7.61
C ALA A 695 8.81 42.98 -7.95
N ASP A 696 9.62 43.76 -8.66
CA ASP A 696 9.24 45.11 -9.14
C ASP A 696 8.04 45.04 -10.12
N ILE A 697 7.98 44.03 -10.99
CA ILE A 697 6.84 43.75 -11.90
C ILE A 697 5.58 43.38 -11.10
N LEU A 698 5.71 42.52 -10.08
CA LEU A 698 4.60 42.12 -9.23
C LEU A 698 4.05 43.33 -8.44
N ARG A 699 4.92 44.16 -7.85
CA ARG A 699 4.52 45.42 -7.18
C ARG A 699 3.74 46.33 -8.13
N ALA A 700 4.24 46.54 -9.35
CA ALA A 700 3.58 47.38 -10.35
C ALA A 700 2.22 46.81 -10.78
N SER A 701 2.12 45.48 -10.93
CA SER A 701 0.87 44.79 -11.29
C SER A 701 -0.18 44.88 -10.18
N ILE A 702 0.23 44.69 -8.92
CA ILE A 702 -0.64 44.83 -7.74
C ILE A 702 -1.15 46.28 -7.62
N ALA A 703 -0.25 47.28 -7.69
CA ALA A 703 -0.62 48.69 -7.59
C ALA A 703 -1.61 49.11 -8.69
N SER A 704 -1.32 48.73 -9.95
CA SER A 704 -2.16 49.07 -11.10
C SER A 704 -3.57 48.50 -11.02
N VAL A 705 -3.76 47.29 -10.48
CA VAL A 705 -5.10 46.68 -10.34
C VAL A 705 -5.84 47.22 -9.11
N LEU A 706 -5.14 47.52 -8.02
CA LEU A 706 -5.74 48.05 -6.79
C LEU A 706 -6.01 49.57 -6.82
N ASN A 707 -5.75 50.23 -7.96
CA ASN A 707 -5.94 51.65 -8.25
C ASN A 707 -5.04 52.60 -7.44
N GLU A 708 -3.73 52.55 -7.72
CA GLU A 708 -2.83 53.72 -7.65
C GLU A 708 -2.41 54.17 -9.05
#